data_AF-A0A395YJ95-F1
#
_entry.id   AF-A0A395YJ95-F1
#
_cell.length_a   1.000
_cell.length_b   1.000
_cell.length_c   1.000
_cell.angle_alpha   90.00
_cell.angle_beta   90.00
_cell.angle_gamma   90.00
#
_symmetry.space_group_name_H-M   'P 1'
#
loop_
_entity.id
_entity.type
_entity.pdbx_description
1 polymer ?
#
loop_
_entity_poly.entity_id
_entity_poly.type
_entity_poly.pdbx_seq_one_letter_code
_entity_poly.pdbx_strand_id
1 'polypeptide(L)'
;GGAGGGAGIGGAGIGGGGGAGGNISITGDSIIFATRGIGYGAHIGAGENGSGDLPNLINGLIFEGDDGKVWGDVTLPGDLTLPGDLTIPIGSTLTNDYTLTNEHTLTNDGEIRGNGNLVGSGAFQGSGKYTLKVTRLIASPTAASITATGVTLNPVSHKGDGMVEYAKNDTDATPSMIGGDWQAERDFTGLEENTAYYFFARVTGDSIYADEASDGREIRTLSRITIQVIPGIIPPASGSVPVTTIAETPQYTGTVAWNPSPNGTFAAGTVYTATITLNAKDGYTLQGVPADFFTVDGATATNSADSKTVTAVFPETSADPVYSIQVDTAVLDFGTVAKGDSFPAGKTVAVKNTGNQSVTLTKPTATNYWVGDFSPGATVAAGGTVSFTVQPKTGLDTGDYSETLTITTESIKATVTVNFSVVHKTIPVTGSSSGGGSSYTEPKPQSSYTIAGDNISQTISRSDLKKLADDRKRLTLGCDKAGMTFGSAALEAILEAVPATAGNITFAAAPADLSAFPDAAIQIGTHPVYDFIISYTDGNGNPVTVPVNFPTGSAAITLNYAPVAEEVTGSLFMVYVDGKGAVTWLNKSSYRVNGGGRESAPEHGTGTVMAEVPHFSTYGVAYKASAPVFTDIMNHWAKEDIEFVAARGLLSGKVNDAAGGRETPLGDTGNNQFSPDGTMTRGMFVTALGRLAGVNPDSSQTRSFTDVKADAYYAAYVEWAAQKGIVSGTGEGLFSPDAPVTREQMAVMMANYAGQMGYSIPTPLAAVTFADSDKISDWAAKEVAAMQRAGIVKGKDGNRFDPQGNATRAEVSAVLRRFIEVVIDATATTGRTKNSLN
;
A
#
# COMPACT_ATOMS: atom_id res chain seq x y z
N GLY A 1 4.06 -31.85 -67.83
CA GLY A 1 4.40 -30.65 -68.62
C GLY A 1 3.12 -29.87 -68.79
N GLY A 2 3.11 -28.59 -68.39
CA GLY A 2 1.87 -27.83 -68.18
C GLY A 2 1.27 -27.18 -69.43
N ALA A 3 -0.02 -26.83 -69.32
CA ALA A 3 -0.61 -25.52 -69.59
C ALA A 3 -2.08 -25.57 -69.15
N GLY A 4 -2.56 -24.51 -68.51
CA GLY A 4 -3.82 -24.46 -67.77
C GLY A 4 -5.09 -24.26 -68.60
N GLY A 5 -6.22 -24.31 -67.89
CA GLY A 5 -7.57 -24.02 -68.40
C GLY A 5 -8.59 -24.86 -67.64
N GLY A 6 -9.34 -24.24 -66.72
CA GLY A 6 -10.14 -24.91 -65.71
C GLY A 6 -11.53 -25.41 -66.15
N ALA A 7 -12.11 -26.12 -65.17
CA ALA A 7 -13.52 -26.45 -64.92
C ALA A 7 -14.20 -27.56 -65.75
N GLY A 8 -14.66 -28.58 -65.03
CA GLY A 8 -16.02 -29.12 -65.23
C GLY A 8 -16.14 -30.59 -65.68
N ILE A 9 -16.09 -31.49 -64.68
CA ILE A 9 -16.83 -32.78 -64.56
C ILE A 9 -16.98 -33.62 -65.85
N GLY A 10 -16.08 -34.60 -66.00
CA GLY A 10 -16.25 -35.73 -66.90
C GLY A 10 -17.12 -36.82 -66.26
N GLY A 11 -18.04 -37.38 -67.05
CA GLY A 11 -18.87 -38.52 -66.67
C GLY A 11 -19.81 -38.93 -67.79
N ALA A 12 -19.26 -39.31 -68.95
CA ALA A 12 -20.03 -39.86 -70.06
C ALA A 12 -20.17 -41.38 -69.96
N GLY A 13 -21.40 -41.88 -70.19
CA GLY A 13 -21.65 -43.07 -71.01
C GLY A 13 -22.38 -44.24 -70.36
N ILE A 14 -23.58 -44.57 -70.88
CA ILE A 14 -23.96 -45.95 -71.25
C ILE A 14 -24.77 -45.88 -72.56
N GLY A 15 -24.27 -46.55 -73.61
CA GLY A 15 -24.98 -46.75 -74.88
C GLY A 15 -25.45 -48.19 -75.02
N GLY A 16 -26.50 -48.41 -75.83
CA GLY A 16 -26.92 -49.74 -76.28
C GLY A 16 -28.29 -49.81 -76.96
N GLY A 17 -28.36 -49.45 -78.25
CA GLY A 17 -29.19 -50.15 -79.25
C GLY A 17 -30.64 -49.70 -79.52
N GLY A 18 -30.81 -48.77 -80.47
CA GLY A 18 -31.81 -48.87 -81.55
C GLY A 18 -33.27 -48.48 -81.30
N GLY A 19 -33.63 -47.21 -81.54
CA GLY A 19 -35.02 -46.78 -81.79
C GLY A 19 -35.34 -45.38 -81.26
N ALA A 20 -35.70 -44.46 -82.14
CA ALA A 20 -35.80 -43.01 -81.95
C ALA A 20 -36.70 -42.48 -80.80
N GLY A 21 -36.22 -41.43 -80.11
CA GLY A 21 -37.05 -40.31 -79.65
C GLY A 21 -36.95 -39.90 -78.16
N GLY A 22 -36.23 -38.80 -77.88
CA GLY A 22 -36.58 -37.85 -76.80
C GLY A 22 -35.64 -37.77 -75.60
N ASN A 23 -35.21 -36.55 -75.27
CA ASN A 23 -34.24 -36.15 -74.24
C ASN A 23 -34.59 -36.59 -72.81
N ILE A 24 -33.58 -36.96 -72.01
CA ILE A 24 -33.59 -36.84 -70.55
C ILE A 24 -32.82 -35.55 -70.23
N SER A 25 -33.50 -34.58 -69.62
CA SER A 25 -32.84 -33.40 -69.07
C SER A 25 -32.99 -33.48 -67.55
N ILE A 26 -31.87 -33.72 -66.86
CA ILE A 26 -31.75 -33.50 -65.41
C ILE A 26 -31.18 -32.09 -65.28
N THR A 27 -31.93 -31.19 -64.66
CA THR A 27 -31.43 -29.87 -64.27
C THR A 27 -31.56 -29.77 -62.76
N GLY A 28 -30.41 -29.76 -62.06
CA GLY A 28 -30.33 -29.69 -60.60
C GLY A 28 -29.90 -31.00 -59.93
N ASP A 29 -29.77 -30.95 -58.60
CA ASP A 29 -29.28 -32.02 -57.71
C ASP A 29 -30.29 -33.17 -57.49
N SER A 30 -31.13 -33.47 -58.49
CA SER A 30 -32.25 -34.41 -58.35
C SER A 30 -31.85 -35.87 -58.61
N ILE A 31 -32.15 -36.76 -57.65
CA ILE A 31 -32.03 -38.23 -57.77
C ILE A 31 -33.43 -38.85 -57.94
N ILE A 32 -33.58 -39.77 -58.89
CA ILE A 32 -34.86 -40.45 -59.19
C ILE A 32 -34.68 -41.97 -59.10
N PHE A 33 -35.48 -42.62 -58.24
CA PHE A 33 -35.65 -44.08 -58.24
C PHE A 33 -37.00 -44.42 -58.88
N ALA A 34 -36.99 -44.93 -60.12
CA ALA A 34 -38.21 -45.35 -60.82
C ALA A 34 -38.25 -46.87 -60.98
N THR A 35 -39.36 -47.50 -60.58
CA THR A 35 -39.61 -48.94 -60.83
C THR A 35 -40.52 -49.09 -62.05
N ARG A 36 -40.22 -50.05 -62.94
CA ARG A 36 -41.04 -50.28 -64.15
C ARG A 36 -42.43 -50.79 -63.77
N GLY A 37 -43.46 -49.97 -64.00
CA GLY A 37 -44.83 -50.46 -64.23
C GLY A 37 -44.93 -51.14 -65.59
N ILE A 38 -45.62 -52.28 -65.66
CA ILE A 38 -45.80 -53.03 -66.91
C ILE A 38 -46.63 -52.24 -67.93
N GLY A 39 -45.95 -51.79 -68.99
CA GLY A 39 -46.59 -51.26 -70.20
C GLY A 39 -46.95 -49.77 -70.13
N TYR A 40 -46.02 -48.95 -70.64
CA TYR A 40 -46.08 -47.56 -71.12
C TYR A 40 -44.87 -46.79 -70.57
N GLY A 41 -44.12 -46.13 -71.45
CA GLY A 41 -42.88 -45.44 -71.10
C GLY A 41 -43.15 -44.31 -70.10
N ALA A 42 -42.38 -44.26 -69.01
CA ALA A 42 -42.37 -43.13 -68.10
C ALA A 42 -41.75 -41.92 -68.80
N HIS A 43 -42.50 -40.84 -68.96
CA HIS A 43 -42.02 -39.58 -69.50
C HIS A 43 -41.75 -38.62 -68.33
N ILE A 44 -40.56 -38.03 -68.28
CA ILE A 44 -40.23 -36.91 -67.37
C ILE A 44 -39.94 -35.71 -68.27
N GLY A 45 -40.82 -34.71 -68.27
CA GLY A 45 -40.67 -33.50 -69.05
C GLY A 45 -41.22 -32.28 -68.31
N ALA A 46 -40.38 -31.27 -68.13
CA ALA A 46 -40.78 -29.97 -67.60
C ALA A 46 -41.61 -29.20 -68.64
N GLY A 47 -42.84 -28.84 -68.28
CA GLY A 47 -43.63 -27.85 -69.02
C GLY A 47 -43.58 -26.51 -68.30
N GLU A 48 -42.92 -25.52 -68.88
CA GLU A 48 -43.08 -24.12 -68.51
C GLU A 48 -44.52 -23.69 -68.83
N ASN A 49 -45.39 -23.69 -67.81
CA ASN A 49 -46.45 -22.71 -67.52
C ASN A 49 -47.48 -23.32 -66.58
N GLY A 50 -47.45 -22.87 -65.31
CA GLY A 50 -48.62 -22.72 -64.44
C GLY A 50 -49.49 -23.96 -64.12
N SER A 51 -49.63 -24.23 -62.83
CA SER A 51 -50.46 -25.27 -62.17
C SER A 51 -49.83 -26.66 -62.15
N GLY A 52 -49.56 -27.13 -60.93
CA GLY A 52 -48.87 -28.37 -60.66
C GLY A 52 -49.68 -29.58 -61.12
N ASP A 53 -49.02 -30.42 -61.91
CA ASP A 53 -49.21 -31.86 -62.01
C ASP A 53 -48.07 -32.39 -62.90
N LEU A 54 -47.15 -33.17 -62.32
CA LEU A 54 -46.15 -33.91 -63.09
C LEU A 54 -46.90 -35.01 -63.86
N PRO A 55 -46.96 -34.98 -65.21
CA PRO A 55 -47.78 -35.93 -65.95
C PRO A 55 -47.02 -37.26 -66.12
N ASN A 56 -47.62 -38.33 -65.59
CA ASN A 56 -47.32 -39.75 -65.87
C ASN A 56 -45.98 -40.34 -65.39
N LEU A 57 -45.54 -40.02 -64.17
CA LEU A 57 -44.75 -41.00 -63.42
C LEU A 57 -45.72 -41.94 -62.69
N ILE A 58 -45.78 -43.21 -63.11
CA ILE A 58 -46.70 -44.18 -62.48
C ILE A 58 -46.20 -44.50 -61.06
N ASN A 59 -44.89 -44.74 -60.88
CA ASN A 59 -44.26 -45.01 -59.58
C ASN A 59 -42.82 -44.44 -59.54
N GLY A 60 -42.42 -43.72 -58.47
CA GLY A 60 -41.03 -43.34 -58.22
C GLY A 60 -40.79 -42.47 -56.97
N LEU A 61 -39.56 -42.49 -56.46
CA LEU A 61 -39.06 -41.59 -55.40
C LEU A 61 -38.20 -40.50 -56.05
N ILE A 62 -38.57 -39.24 -55.87
CA ILE A 62 -37.96 -38.08 -56.54
C ILE A 62 -37.44 -37.11 -55.49
N PHE A 63 -36.17 -36.71 -55.59
CA PHE A 63 -35.61 -35.61 -54.80
C PHE A 63 -35.51 -34.33 -55.64
N GLU A 64 -36.05 -33.21 -55.13
CA GLU A 64 -35.89 -31.86 -55.67
C GLU A 64 -34.94 -31.08 -54.76
N GLY A 65 -33.65 -31.07 -55.10
CA GLY A 65 -32.61 -30.70 -54.13
C GLY A 65 -32.42 -31.81 -53.09
N ASP A 66 -32.34 -31.43 -51.82
CA ASP A 66 -32.20 -32.38 -50.70
C ASP A 66 -33.56 -33.00 -50.29
N ASP A 67 -34.68 -32.37 -50.64
CA ASP A 67 -36.02 -32.81 -50.21
C ASP A 67 -36.67 -33.77 -51.23
N GLY A 68 -37.26 -34.85 -50.73
CA GLY A 68 -37.84 -35.95 -51.51
C GLY A 68 -39.36 -36.07 -51.44
N LYS A 69 -39.95 -36.65 -52.48
CA LYS A 69 -41.36 -37.06 -52.52
C LYS A 69 -41.56 -38.42 -53.20
N VAL A 70 -42.36 -39.28 -52.58
CA VAL A 70 -42.79 -40.57 -53.16
C VAL A 70 -44.03 -40.38 -54.02
N TRP A 71 -44.05 -41.03 -55.18
CA TRP A 71 -45.18 -41.08 -56.10
C TRP A 71 -45.51 -42.54 -56.42
N GLY A 72 -46.75 -42.97 -56.16
CA GLY A 72 -47.20 -44.34 -56.44
C GLY A 72 -46.53 -45.40 -55.54
N ASP A 73 -46.40 -46.64 -56.04
CA ASP A 73 -45.84 -47.78 -55.32
C ASP A 73 -44.35 -47.96 -55.62
N VAL A 74 -43.50 -47.59 -54.65
CA VAL A 74 -42.04 -47.62 -54.75
C VAL A 74 -41.46 -48.66 -53.80
N THR A 75 -40.48 -49.43 -54.26
CA THR A 75 -39.67 -50.32 -53.41
C THR A 75 -38.25 -49.80 -53.37
N LEU A 76 -37.70 -49.59 -52.16
CA LEU A 76 -36.31 -49.15 -52.02
C LEU A 76 -35.35 -50.25 -52.53
N PRO A 77 -34.34 -49.90 -53.35
CA PRO A 77 -33.42 -50.88 -53.92
C PRO A 77 -32.31 -51.32 -52.95
N GLY A 78 -32.17 -50.65 -51.79
CA GLY A 78 -31.12 -50.88 -50.80
C GLY A 78 -31.21 -49.85 -49.66
N ASP A 79 -30.19 -49.82 -48.80
CA ASP A 79 -30.08 -48.81 -47.74
C ASP A 79 -30.06 -47.39 -48.34
N LEU A 80 -30.74 -46.46 -47.67
CA LEU A 80 -30.87 -45.08 -48.12
C LEU A 80 -30.74 -44.14 -46.92
N THR A 81 -29.81 -43.18 -46.99
CA THR A 81 -29.79 -42.02 -46.09
C THR A 81 -30.50 -40.87 -46.77
N LEU A 82 -31.51 -40.29 -46.12
CA LEU A 82 -32.25 -39.16 -46.65
C LEU A 82 -31.36 -37.92 -46.67
N PRO A 83 -31.16 -37.27 -47.83
CA PRO A 83 -30.41 -36.02 -47.91
C PRO A 83 -31.16 -34.81 -47.31
N GLY A 84 -32.48 -34.90 -47.16
CA GLY A 84 -33.37 -33.85 -46.66
C GLY A 84 -34.75 -34.41 -46.29
N ASP A 85 -35.78 -33.56 -46.23
CA ASP A 85 -37.14 -33.95 -45.84
C ASP A 85 -37.76 -34.88 -46.89
N LEU A 86 -38.48 -35.93 -46.48
CA LEU A 86 -39.16 -36.86 -47.40
C LEU A 86 -40.67 -36.86 -47.15
N THR A 87 -41.47 -36.67 -48.20
CA THR A 87 -42.94 -36.74 -48.14
C THR A 87 -43.49 -37.94 -48.90
N ILE A 88 -44.38 -38.70 -48.24
CA ILE A 88 -45.14 -39.82 -48.82
C ILE A 88 -46.61 -39.40 -48.80
N PRO A 89 -47.15 -38.90 -49.92
CA PRO A 89 -48.51 -38.37 -49.97
C PRO A 89 -49.56 -39.49 -49.96
N ILE A 90 -50.81 -39.10 -49.66
CA ILE A 90 -51.99 -39.97 -49.71
C ILE A 90 -52.04 -40.71 -51.06
N GLY A 91 -52.23 -42.03 -51.01
CA GLY A 91 -52.34 -42.90 -52.20
C GLY A 91 -51.02 -43.40 -52.78
N SER A 92 -49.87 -43.04 -52.18
CA SER A 92 -48.55 -43.60 -52.52
C SER A 92 -48.08 -44.61 -51.46
N THR A 93 -47.29 -45.59 -51.88
CA THR A 93 -46.71 -46.61 -51.00
C THR A 93 -45.18 -46.65 -51.11
N LEU A 94 -44.48 -46.57 -49.98
CA LEU A 94 -43.05 -46.87 -49.90
C LEU A 94 -42.84 -48.23 -49.24
N THR A 95 -42.33 -49.20 -50.00
CA THR A 95 -41.91 -50.51 -49.49
C THR A 95 -40.42 -50.47 -49.15
N ASN A 96 -40.08 -50.59 -47.88
CA ASN A 96 -38.71 -50.61 -47.37
C ASN A 96 -38.40 -51.96 -46.70
N ASP A 97 -37.47 -52.71 -47.29
CA ASP A 97 -36.90 -53.95 -46.72
C ASP A 97 -35.43 -53.77 -46.28
N TYR A 98 -34.94 -52.52 -46.24
CA TYR A 98 -33.55 -52.13 -45.96
C TYR A 98 -33.48 -51.04 -44.87
N THR A 99 -32.30 -50.48 -44.59
CA THR A 99 -32.14 -49.38 -43.64
C THR A 99 -32.38 -48.03 -44.31
N LEU A 100 -33.41 -47.31 -43.85
CA LEU A 100 -33.69 -45.92 -44.21
C LEU A 100 -33.26 -45.00 -43.07
N THR A 101 -32.17 -44.26 -43.25
CA THR A 101 -31.65 -43.31 -42.26
C THR A 101 -32.26 -41.92 -42.47
N ASN A 102 -32.98 -41.42 -41.47
CA ASN A 102 -33.63 -40.11 -41.46
C ASN A 102 -33.06 -39.21 -40.35
N GLU A 103 -32.34 -38.16 -40.73
CA GLU A 103 -31.93 -37.06 -39.83
C GLU A 103 -32.79 -35.79 -40.02
N HIS A 104 -33.85 -35.88 -40.85
CA HIS A 104 -34.71 -34.80 -41.32
C HIS A 104 -36.19 -35.09 -41.00
N THR A 105 -37.14 -34.51 -41.74
CA THR A 105 -38.57 -34.75 -41.56
C THR A 105 -39.10 -35.76 -42.57
N LEU A 106 -39.54 -36.93 -42.10
CA LEU A 106 -40.29 -37.91 -42.90
C LEU A 106 -41.79 -37.73 -42.64
N THR A 107 -42.51 -37.18 -43.62
CA THR A 107 -43.97 -36.98 -43.57
C THR A 107 -44.67 -38.11 -44.33
N ASN A 108 -45.41 -38.98 -43.63
CA ASN A 108 -46.17 -40.07 -44.20
C ASN A 108 -47.68 -39.85 -44.10
N ASP A 109 -48.33 -39.49 -45.20
CA ASP A 109 -49.78 -39.48 -45.36
C ASP A 109 -50.28 -40.62 -46.26
N GLY A 110 -49.38 -41.43 -46.81
CA GLY A 110 -49.65 -42.61 -47.65
C GLY A 110 -49.55 -43.93 -46.89
N GLU A 111 -48.79 -44.88 -47.44
CA GLU A 111 -48.46 -46.15 -46.77
C GLU A 111 -46.94 -46.40 -46.79
N ILE A 112 -46.36 -46.78 -45.64
CA ILE A 112 -45.01 -47.36 -45.58
C ILE A 112 -45.10 -48.82 -45.14
N ARG A 113 -44.52 -49.74 -45.90
CA ARG A 113 -44.56 -51.18 -45.58
C ARG A 113 -43.23 -51.88 -45.81
N GLY A 114 -43.13 -53.14 -45.44
CA GLY A 114 -41.91 -53.96 -45.58
C GLY A 114 -41.38 -54.44 -44.22
N ASN A 115 -40.16 -54.98 -44.23
CA ASN A 115 -39.47 -55.53 -43.05
C ASN A 115 -38.15 -54.80 -42.71
N GLY A 116 -37.87 -53.67 -43.37
CA GLY A 116 -36.66 -52.87 -43.17
C GLY A 116 -36.65 -52.06 -41.87
N ASN A 117 -35.57 -51.33 -41.64
CA ASN A 117 -35.41 -50.47 -40.46
C ASN A 117 -35.51 -49.00 -40.88
N LEU A 118 -36.26 -48.18 -40.14
CA LEU A 118 -36.13 -46.73 -40.18
C LEU A 118 -35.25 -46.32 -38.99
N VAL A 119 -34.13 -45.64 -39.23
CA VAL A 119 -33.17 -45.22 -38.20
C VAL A 119 -32.85 -43.73 -38.28
N GLY A 120 -32.35 -43.14 -37.20
CA GLY A 120 -31.89 -41.74 -37.18
C GLY A 120 -32.65 -40.84 -36.19
N SER A 121 -32.23 -39.59 -36.06
CA SER A 121 -32.78 -38.64 -35.07
C SER A 121 -33.91 -37.75 -35.60
N GLY A 122 -34.21 -37.84 -36.89
CA GLY A 122 -35.19 -37.03 -37.62
C GLY A 122 -36.64 -37.19 -37.15
N ALA A 123 -37.49 -36.23 -37.50
CA ALA A 123 -38.92 -36.25 -37.18
C ALA A 123 -39.67 -37.19 -38.11
N PHE A 124 -40.58 -38.01 -37.57
CA PHE A 124 -41.58 -38.76 -38.33
C PHE A 124 -42.96 -38.20 -38.02
N GLN A 125 -43.73 -37.84 -39.05
CA GLN A 125 -45.05 -37.23 -38.89
C GLN A 125 -46.00 -37.68 -40.01
N GLY A 126 -47.29 -37.32 -39.91
CA GLY A 126 -48.31 -37.66 -40.90
C GLY A 126 -49.30 -38.73 -40.42
N SER A 127 -50.39 -38.91 -41.16
CA SER A 127 -51.54 -39.75 -40.79
C SER A 127 -51.64 -41.09 -41.54
N GLY A 128 -50.64 -41.39 -42.36
CA GLY A 128 -50.56 -42.55 -43.22
C GLY A 128 -50.38 -43.88 -42.47
N LYS A 129 -50.63 -44.98 -43.17
CA LYS A 129 -50.46 -46.33 -42.62
C LYS A 129 -48.97 -46.71 -42.59
N TYR A 130 -48.55 -47.48 -41.60
CA TYR A 130 -47.21 -48.07 -41.56
C TYR A 130 -47.22 -49.46 -40.93
N THR A 131 -46.32 -50.35 -41.39
CA THR A 131 -46.12 -51.70 -40.80
C THR A 131 -44.70 -51.93 -40.26
N LEU A 132 -43.80 -50.95 -40.37
CA LEU A 132 -42.42 -51.01 -39.89
C LEU A 132 -42.31 -50.65 -38.40
N LYS A 133 -41.31 -51.19 -37.70
CA LYS A 133 -40.85 -50.67 -36.40
C LYS A 133 -39.70 -49.70 -36.63
N VAL A 134 -39.78 -48.48 -36.09
CA VAL A 134 -38.71 -47.47 -36.19
C VAL A 134 -37.71 -47.64 -35.05
N THR A 135 -36.43 -47.82 -35.35
CA THR A 135 -35.35 -47.89 -34.34
C THR A 135 -34.71 -46.51 -34.18
N ARG A 136 -34.82 -45.89 -33.00
CA ARG A 136 -34.31 -44.52 -32.77
C ARG A 136 -33.00 -44.51 -31.99
N LEU A 137 -32.03 -43.69 -32.43
CA LEU A 137 -30.84 -43.41 -31.63
C LEU A 137 -31.13 -42.27 -30.63
N ILE A 138 -31.08 -42.56 -29.33
CA ILE A 138 -31.17 -41.56 -28.24
C ILE A 138 -29.78 -41.30 -27.65
N ALA A 139 -29.46 -40.03 -27.39
CA ALA A 139 -28.16 -39.64 -26.84
C ALA A 139 -28.00 -40.08 -25.37
N SER A 140 -26.80 -40.51 -25.00
CA SER A 140 -26.47 -40.82 -23.60
C SER A 140 -26.60 -39.60 -22.69
N PRO A 141 -27.14 -39.74 -21.47
CA PRO A 141 -27.30 -38.62 -20.55
C PRO A 141 -25.95 -38.07 -20.07
N THR A 142 -25.92 -36.79 -19.71
CA THR A 142 -24.74 -36.13 -19.10
C THR A 142 -25.08 -35.65 -17.69
N ALA A 143 -24.09 -35.53 -16.81
CA ALA A 143 -24.31 -35.04 -15.45
C ALA A 143 -24.50 -33.51 -15.43
N ALA A 144 -25.54 -33.05 -14.74
CA ALA A 144 -25.75 -31.66 -14.33
C ALA A 144 -25.01 -31.37 -13.02
N SER A 145 -25.03 -32.30 -12.07
CA SER A 145 -24.30 -32.23 -10.80
C SER A 145 -23.95 -33.63 -10.30
N ILE A 146 -22.88 -33.72 -9.51
CA ILE A 146 -22.38 -34.97 -8.93
C ILE A 146 -22.07 -34.70 -7.46
N THR A 147 -22.56 -35.56 -6.57
CA THR A 147 -22.31 -35.51 -5.13
C THR A 147 -21.69 -36.83 -4.66
N ALA A 148 -21.44 -36.96 -3.36
CA ALA A 148 -20.92 -38.22 -2.81
C ALA A 148 -21.92 -39.38 -2.93
N THR A 149 -23.22 -39.09 -2.93
CA THR A 149 -24.28 -40.10 -2.87
C THR A 149 -25.37 -39.90 -3.91
N GLY A 150 -25.12 -39.08 -4.93
CA GLY A 150 -26.10 -38.82 -5.97
C GLY A 150 -25.56 -38.16 -7.23
N VAL A 151 -26.35 -38.28 -8.29
CA VAL A 151 -26.10 -37.70 -9.61
C VAL A 151 -27.41 -37.12 -10.12
N THR A 152 -27.37 -35.86 -10.54
CA THR A 152 -28.47 -35.24 -11.29
C THR A 152 -28.09 -35.20 -12.76
N LEU A 153 -28.93 -35.72 -13.64
CA LEU A 153 -28.69 -35.72 -15.08
C LEU A 153 -29.25 -34.45 -15.74
N ASN A 154 -28.58 -34.00 -16.80
CA ASN A 154 -29.11 -33.02 -17.74
C ASN A 154 -30.27 -33.65 -18.54
N PRO A 155 -31.29 -32.86 -18.92
CA PRO A 155 -32.36 -33.37 -19.75
C PRO A 155 -31.83 -33.80 -21.13
N VAL A 156 -32.20 -35.02 -21.55
CA VAL A 156 -31.96 -35.49 -22.92
C VAL A 156 -33.12 -35.04 -23.79
N SER A 157 -32.82 -34.34 -24.88
CA SER A 157 -33.84 -33.84 -25.81
C SER A 157 -34.31 -34.96 -26.75
N HIS A 158 -35.61 -34.98 -27.04
CA HIS A 158 -36.19 -35.86 -28.04
C HIS A 158 -37.29 -35.13 -28.83
N LYS A 159 -37.61 -35.62 -30.03
CA LYS A 159 -38.70 -35.16 -30.91
C LYS A 159 -39.78 -36.24 -30.96
N GLY A 160 -41.04 -35.91 -30.69
CA GLY A 160 -42.15 -36.86 -30.57
C GLY A 160 -43.07 -36.49 -29.39
N ASP A 161 -44.09 -37.30 -29.13
CA ASP A 161 -45.01 -37.16 -28.00
C ASP A 161 -44.67 -38.08 -26.81
N GLY A 162 -43.63 -38.91 -26.95
CA GLY A 162 -43.11 -39.78 -25.90
C GLY A 162 -42.52 -39.04 -24.69
N MET A 163 -42.20 -39.79 -23.64
CA MET A 163 -41.53 -39.28 -22.44
C MET A 163 -40.13 -39.89 -22.32
N VAL A 164 -39.15 -39.11 -21.85
CA VAL A 164 -37.80 -39.62 -21.61
C VAL A 164 -37.72 -40.15 -20.18
N GLU A 165 -37.30 -41.41 -20.07
CA GLU A 165 -36.99 -42.06 -18.80
C GLU A 165 -35.49 -42.34 -18.71
N TYR A 166 -34.99 -42.41 -17.48
CA TYR A 166 -33.59 -42.61 -17.15
C TYR A 166 -33.45 -43.84 -16.26
N ALA A 167 -32.35 -44.56 -16.42
CA ALA A 167 -31.99 -45.66 -15.54
C ALA A 167 -30.50 -45.62 -15.24
N LYS A 168 -30.10 -46.29 -14.16
CA LYS A 168 -28.70 -46.54 -13.82
C LYS A 168 -28.41 -48.04 -13.87
N ASN A 169 -27.15 -48.39 -14.10
CA ASN A 169 -26.62 -49.72 -13.85
C ASN A 169 -25.19 -49.62 -13.30
N ASP A 170 -24.73 -50.68 -12.65
CA ASP A 170 -23.39 -50.77 -12.07
C ASP A 170 -22.35 -51.23 -13.12
N THR A 171 -22.82 -51.63 -14.31
CA THR A 171 -22.03 -52.01 -15.48
C THR A 171 -22.58 -51.33 -16.74
N ASP A 172 -21.81 -51.30 -17.82
CA ASP A 172 -22.24 -50.76 -19.12
C ASP A 172 -23.29 -51.62 -19.85
N ALA A 173 -23.91 -52.56 -19.14
CA ALA A 173 -25.00 -53.36 -19.69
C ALA A 173 -26.30 -52.54 -19.66
N THR A 174 -26.95 -52.40 -20.81
CA THR A 174 -28.26 -51.76 -20.91
C THR A 174 -29.27 -52.41 -19.94
N PRO A 175 -29.96 -51.62 -19.08
CA PRO A 175 -31.01 -52.14 -18.22
C PRO A 175 -32.13 -52.83 -18.99
N SER A 176 -32.79 -53.81 -18.39
CA SER A 176 -33.94 -54.50 -19.01
C SER A 176 -35.01 -53.49 -19.44
N MET A 177 -35.47 -53.59 -20.68
CA MET A 177 -36.51 -52.71 -21.22
C MET A 177 -37.88 -52.96 -20.57
N ILE A 178 -38.11 -54.17 -20.05
CA ILE A 178 -39.31 -54.53 -19.30
C ILE A 178 -38.90 -54.79 -17.84
N GLY A 179 -39.46 -53.99 -16.92
CA GLY A 179 -39.23 -54.14 -15.47
C GLY A 179 -37.85 -53.70 -14.97
N GLY A 180 -37.04 -53.01 -15.79
CA GLY A 180 -35.87 -52.28 -15.29
C GLY A 180 -36.27 -51.05 -14.47
N ASP A 181 -35.37 -50.59 -13.59
CA ASP A 181 -35.58 -49.42 -12.71
C ASP A 181 -35.48 -48.10 -13.49
N TRP A 182 -36.40 -47.90 -14.45
CA TRP A 182 -36.54 -46.68 -15.23
C TRP A 182 -37.41 -45.67 -14.50
N GLN A 183 -36.99 -44.40 -14.47
CA GLN A 183 -37.69 -43.28 -13.82
C GLN A 183 -37.72 -42.04 -14.70
N ALA A 184 -38.74 -41.18 -14.56
CA ALA A 184 -38.82 -39.91 -15.29
C ALA A 184 -37.93 -38.84 -14.65
N GLU A 185 -37.69 -38.97 -13.34
CA GLU A 185 -36.84 -38.08 -12.55
C GLU A 185 -35.37 -38.21 -12.97
N ARG A 186 -34.66 -37.08 -12.92
CA ARG A 186 -33.23 -37.00 -13.28
C ARG A 186 -32.29 -37.14 -12.09
N ASP A 187 -32.85 -37.19 -10.88
CA ASP A 187 -32.10 -37.26 -9.63
C ASP A 187 -31.96 -38.71 -9.19
N PHE A 188 -30.72 -39.19 -9.10
CA PHE A 188 -30.39 -40.48 -8.54
C PHE A 188 -29.73 -40.24 -7.18
N THR A 189 -30.31 -40.79 -6.12
CA THR A 189 -29.85 -40.62 -4.74
C THR A 189 -29.56 -41.97 -4.09
N GLY A 190 -28.82 -41.98 -2.97
CA GLY A 190 -28.46 -43.22 -2.28
C GLY A 190 -27.37 -44.04 -2.98
N LEU A 191 -26.60 -43.41 -3.87
CA LEU A 191 -25.46 -44.03 -4.54
C LEU A 191 -24.28 -44.19 -3.57
N GLU A 192 -23.41 -45.16 -3.84
CA GLU A 192 -22.18 -45.35 -3.08
C GLU A 192 -21.12 -44.31 -3.49
N GLU A 193 -20.31 -43.91 -2.51
CA GLU A 193 -19.25 -42.93 -2.66
C GLU A 193 -18.12 -43.48 -3.57
N ASN A 194 -17.49 -42.62 -4.37
CA ASN A 194 -16.38 -42.97 -5.29
C ASN A 194 -16.67 -44.14 -6.26
N THR A 195 -17.94 -44.36 -6.58
CA THR A 195 -18.40 -45.51 -7.35
C THR A 195 -18.84 -45.08 -8.73
N ALA A 196 -18.42 -45.84 -9.75
CA ALA A 196 -18.83 -45.59 -11.13
C ALA A 196 -20.17 -46.26 -11.40
N TYR A 197 -21.09 -45.50 -11.97
CA TYR A 197 -22.37 -45.98 -12.46
C TYR A 197 -22.51 -45.59 -13.93
N TYR A 198 -23.22 -46.42 -14.69
CA TYR A 198 -23.58 -46.16 -16.08
C TYR A 198 -25.02 -45.68 -16.13
N PHE A 199 -25.22 -44.50 -16.73
CA PHE A 199 -26.54 -43.89 -16.86
C PHE A 199 -27.04 -44.00 -18.30
N PHE A 200 -28.33 -44.32 -18.43
CA PHE A 200 -29.01 -44.60 -19.68
C PHE A 200 -30.26 -43.72 -19.80
N ALA A 201 -30.65 -43.40 -21.03
CA ALA A 201 -31.92 -42.76 -21.34
C ALA A 201 -32.71 -43.59 -22.35
N ARG A 202 -34.05 -43.59 -22.25
CA ARG A 202 -34.95 -44.19 -23.24
C ARG A 202 -36.16 -43.29 -23.46
N VAL A 203 -36.90 -43.53 -24.54
CA VAL A 203 -38.20 -42.88 -24.79
C VAL A 203 -39.31 -43.91 -24.62
N THR A 204 -40.38 -43.59 -23.88
CA THR A 204 -41.57 -44.44 -23.72
C THR A 204 -42.83 -43.75 -24.24
N GLY A 205 -43.82 -44.55 -24.66
CA GLY A 205 -45.16 -44.06 -25.00
C GLY A 205 -45.40 -43.71 -26.47
N ASP A 206 -44.41 -43.88 -27.34
CA ASP A 206 -44.54 -43.57 -28.76
C ASP A 206 -44.88 -44.84 -29.56
N SER A 207 -46.12 -44.94 -30.04
CA SER A 207 -46.69 -46.17 -30.63
C SER A 207 -46.01 -46.67 -31.90
N ILE A 208 -45.09 -45.87 -32.47
CA ILE A 208 -44.50 -46.09 -33.79
C ILE A 208 -43.01 -46.49 -33.73
N TYR A 209 -42.35 -46.30 -32.58
CA TYR A 209 -40.92 -46.60 -32.39
C TYR A 209 -40.71 -47.87 -31.55
N ALA A 210 -39.62 -48.59 -31.82
CA ALA A 210 -39.11 -49.64 -30.95
C ALA A 210 -38.48 -49.00 -29.71
N ASP A 211 -38.79 -49.54 -28.53
CA ASP A 211 -38.14 -49.14 -27.28
C ASP A 211 -36.65 -49.49 -27.36
N GLU A 212 -35.79 -48.49 -27.56
CA GLU A 212 -34.34 -48.61 -27.49
C GLU A 212 -33.76 -47.61 -26.48
N ALA A 213 -32.74 -48.06 -25.75
CA ALA A 213 -32.04 -47.26 -24.76
C ALA A 213 -30.74 -46.70 -25.37
N SER A 214 -30.27 -45.57 -24.85
CA SER A 214 -28.98 -44.99 -25.21
C SER A 214 -27.83 -45.93 -24.85
N ASP A 215 -26.64 -45.66 -25.38
CA ASP A 215 -25.41 -46.19 -24.80
C ASP A 215 -25.24 -45.70 -23.36
N GLY A 216 -24.53 -46.47 -22.52
CA GLY A 216 -24.28 -46.11 -21.13
C GLY A 216 -23.24 -44.99 -21.00
N ARG A 217 -23.51 -44.01 -20.14
CA ARG A 217 -22.53 -42.99 -19.75
C ARG A 217 -21.98 -43.27 -18.36
N GLU A 218 -20.68 -43.59 -18.28
CA GLU A 218 -19.98 -43.69 -16.98
C GLU A 218 -19.92 -42.32 -16.29
N ILE A 219 -20.46 -42.25 -15.08
CA ILE A 219 -20.34 -41.12 -14.15
C ILE A 219 -19.93 -41.68 -12.79
N ARG A 220 -18.87 -41.12 -12.20
CA ARG A 220 -18.36 -41.51 -10.89
C ARG A 220 -18.83 -40.52 -9.83
N THR A 221 -19.43 -41.01 -8.74
CA THR A 221 -19.75 -40.20 -7.56
C THR A 221 -18.48 -39.67 -6.90
N LEU A 222 -18.57 -38.54 -6.21
CA LEU A 222 -17.41 -37.93 -5.56
C LEU A 222 -17.09 -38.63 -4.24
N SER A 223 -15.87 -38.44 -3.75
CA SER A 223 -15.49 -38.80 -2.37
C SER A 223 -15.76 -37.62 -1.44
N ARG A 224 -16.41 -37.84 -0.29
CA ARG A 224 -16.51 -36.80 0.74
C ARG A 224 -15.14 -36.53 1.34
N ILE A 225 -14.90 -35.30 1.76
CA ILE A 225 -13.68 -34.96 2.48
C ILE A 225 -13.66 -35.68 3.83
N THR A 226 -12.55 -36.36 4.11
CA THR A 226 -12.29 -37.12 5.35
C THR A 226 -11.06 -36.61 6.11
N ILE A 227 -10.22 -35.76 5.49
CA ILE A 227 -9.08 -35.14 6.16
C ILE A 227 -9.58 -33.99 7.04
N GLN A 228 -9.58 -34.26 8.34
CA GLN A 228 -10.09 -33.34 9.36
C GLN A 228 -9.13 -32.17 9.65
N VAL A 229 -7.83 -32.45 9.71
CA VAL A 229 -6.80 -31.48 10.09
C VAL A 229 -6.50 -30.56 8.91
N ILE A 230 -6.63 -29.25 9.11
CA ILE A 230 -6.21 -28.23 8.14
C ILE A 230 -4.73 -27.89 8.41
N PRO A 231 -3.79 -28.26 7.53
CA PRO A 231 -2.37 -28.07 7.79
C PRO A 231 -1.88 -26.69 7.31
N GLY A 232 -0.71 -26.28 7.81
CA GLY A 232 -0.03 -25.06 7.34
C GLY A 232 -0.48 -23.76 8.01
N ILE A 233 -1.41 -23.83 8.97
CA ILE A 233 -1.75 -22.70 9.84
C ILE A 233 -1.04 -22.90 11.18
N ILE A 234 -0.15 -21.97 11.51
CA ILE A 234 0.59 -21.95 12.77
C ILE A 234 -0.09 -20.95 13.71
N PRO A 235 -0.19 -21.24 15.03
CA PRO A 235 -0.70 -20.29 15.99
C PRO A 235 -0.02 -18.91 15.88
N PRO A 236 -0.79 -17.81 15.83
CA PRO A 236 -0.26 -16.45 15.80
C PRO A 236 0.73 -16.22 16.95
N ALA A 237 1.88 -15.64 16.63
CA ALA A 237 2.88 -15.22 17.59
C ALA A 237 3.27 -13.77 17.29
N SER A 238 3.50 -12.95 18.32
CA SER A 238 3.91 -11.56 18.14
C SER A 238 5.11 -11.48 17.18
N GLY A 239 5.00 -10.63 16.14
CA GLY A 239 6.04 -10.43 15.13
C GLY A 239 6.12 -11.49 14.03
N SER A 240 5.29 -12.54 14.04
CA SER A 240 5.26 -13.53 12.95
C SER A 240 4.34 -13.09 11.80
N VAL A 241 4.67 -13.53 10.58
CA VAL A 241 3.94 -13.17 9.35
C VAL A 241 2.74 -14.10 9.17
N PRO A 242 1.53 -13.57 8.88
CA PRO A 242 0.35 -14.39 8.63
C PRO A 242 0.47 -15.19 7.33
N VAL A 243 0.04 -16.45 7.37
CA VAL A 243 -0.15 -17.26 6.15
C VAL A 243 -1.44 -16.85 5.44
N THR A 244 -1.43 -16.84 4.12
CA THR A 244 -2.62 -16.52 3.30
C THR A 244 -3.23 -17.75 2.63
N THR A 245 -2.60 -18.92 2.77
CA THR A 245 -3.04 -20.19 2.21
C THR A 245 -2.71 -21.32 3.17
N ILE A 246 -3.52 -22.38 3.14
CA ILE A 246 -3.22 -23.61 3.88
C ILE A 246 -2.21 -24.45 3.11
N ALA A 247 -1.55 -25.39 3.79
CA ALA A 247 -0.77 -26.40 3.08
C ALA A 247 -1.72 -27.33 2.31
N GLU A 248 -1.34 -27.68 1.08
CA GLU A 248 -2.17 -28.50 0.20
C GLU A 248 -2.33 -29.92 0.76
N THR A 249 -3.57 -30.44 0.73
CA THR A 249 -3.88 -31.83 1.09
C THR A 249 -4.22 -32.64 -0.17
N PRO A 250 -4.27 -33.98 -0.12
CA PRO A 250 -4.79 -34.78 -1.22
C PRO A 250 -6.24 -34.47 -1.62
N GLN A 251 -7.05 -33.90 -0.72
CA GLN A 251 -8.51 -33.75 -0.91
C GLN A 251 -8.97 -32.31 -1.15
N TYR A 252 -8.22 -31.31 -0.67
CA TYR A 252 -8.59 -29.90 -0.77
C TYR A 252 -7.40 -28.96 -0.68
N THR A 253 -7.58 -27.75 -1.21
CA THR A 253 -6.74 -26.56 -1.00
C THR A 253 -7.55 -25.47 -0.30
N GLY A 254 -6.94 -24.34 0.04
CA GLY A 254 -7.69 -23.23 0.63
C GLY A 254 -6.88 -21.97 0.89
N THR A 255 -7.61 -20.86 1.05
CA THR A 255 -7.07 -19.54 1.38
C THR A 255 -7.41 -19.18 2.82
N VAL A 256 -6.59 -18.33 3.44
CA VAL A 256 -6.76 -17.87 4.82
C VAL A 256 -6.82 -16.36 4.85
N ALA A 257 -7.85 -15.82 5.50
CA ALA A 257 -7.98 -14.40 5.81
C ALA A 257 -7.99 -14.21 7.34
N TRP A 258 -7.31 -13.20 7.83
CA TRP A 258 -7.14 -12.96 9.26
C TRP A 258 -7.94 -11.74 9.74
N ASN A 259 -8.55 -11.86 10.92
CA ASN A 259 -9.26 -10.78 11.60
C ASN A 259 -8.85 -10.69 13.08
N PRO A 260 -8.39 -9.53 13.59
CA PRO A 260 -8.12 -8.31 12.84
C PRO A 260 -7.05 -8.52 11.75
N SER A 261 -7.08 -7.71 10.69
CA SER A 261 -6.08 -7.81 9.61
C SER A 261 -4.71 -7.42 10.16
N PRO A 262 -3.70 -8.32 10.14
CA PRO A 262 -2.35 -7.96 10.57
C PRO A 262 -1.73 -6.96 9.59
N ASN A 263 -1.11 -5.90 10.09
CA ASN A 263 -0.37 -4.93 9.28
C ASN A 263 1.08 -5.44 9.08
N GLY A 264 1.22 -6.50 8.27
CA GLY A 264 2.51 -7.18 8.03
C GLY A 264 2.77 -8.36 8.97
N THR A 265 2.70 -8.16 10.29
CA THR A 265 2.90 -9.21 11.31
C THR A 265 1.78 -9.23 12.34
N PHE A 266 1.60 -10.34 13.05
CA PHE A 266 0.69 -10.40 14.20
C PHE A 266 1.19 -9.50 15.34
N ALA A 267 0.28 -8.75 15.94
CA ALA A 267 0.53 -7.89 17.09
C ALA A 267 0.47 -8.70 18.39
N ALA A 268 1.22 -8.28 19.41
CA ALA A 268 1.13 -8.80 20.76
C ALA A 268 -0.25 -8.53 21.40
N GLY A 269 -0.63 -9.31 22.40
CA GLY A 269 -1.89 -9.13 23.15
C GLY A 269 -3.17 -9.15 22.30
N THR A 270 -3.16 -9.80 21.13
CA THR A 270 -4.27 -9.78 20.18
C THR A 270 -4.83 -11.17 19.95
N VAL A 271 -6.16 -11.30 19.99
CA VAL A 271 -6.90 -12.50 19.56
C VAL A 271 -7.12 -12.41 18.06
N TYR A 272 -6.67 -13.43 17.33
CA TYR A 272 -6.82 -13.52 15.88
C TYR A 272 -7.79 -14.64 15.49
N THR A 273 -8.64 -14.34 14.51
CA THR A 273 -9.55 -15.29 13.86
C THR A 273 -9.10 -15.51 12.42
N ALA A 274 -8.84 -16.76 12.05
CA ALA A 274 -8.60 -17.17 10.67
C ALA A 274 -9.92 -17.65 10.03
N THR A 275 -10.34 -16.98 8.96
CA THR A 275 -11.39 -17.44 8.06
C THR A 275 -10.75 -18.20 6.90
N ILE A 276 -10.97 -19.50 6.86
CA ILE A 276 -10.38 -20.42 5.89
C ILE A 276 -11.43 -20.79 4.86
N THR A 277 -11.15 -20.56 3.58
CA THR A 277 -12.03 -20.95 2.47
C THR A 277 -11.44 -22.14 1.74
N LEU A 278 -12.13 -23.28 1.80
CA LEU A 278 -11.72 -24.56 1.23
C LEU A 278 -12.22 -24.74 -0.20
N ASN A 279 -11.35 -25.31 -1.04
CA ASN A 279 -11.65 -25.73 -2.41
C ASN A 279 -11.37 -27.24 -2.52
N ALA A 280 -12.42 -28.04 -2.70
CA ALA A 280 -12.28 -29.48 -2.93
C ALA A 280 -11.56 -29.76 -4.25
N LYS A 281 -10.67 -30.75 -4.25
CA LYS A 281 -9.96 -31.21 -5.44
C LYS A 281 -10.82 -32.14 -6.30
N ASP A 282 -10.39 -32.39 -7.53
CA ASP A 282 -11.04 -33.31 -8.46
C ASP A 282 -11.32 -34.66 -7.79
N GLY A 283 -12.56 -35.14 -7.91
CA GLY A 283 -13.02 -36.36 -7.26
C GLY A 283 -13.47 -36.20 -5.81
N TYR A 284 -13.40 -35.01 -5.20
CA TYR A 284 -13.83 -34.76 -3.83
C TYR A 284 -14.97 -33.74 -3.70
N THR A 285 -15.73 -33.81 -2.60
CA THR A 285 -16.80 -32.86 -2.27
C THR A 285 -16.83 -32.50 -0.77
N LEU A 286 -17.27 -31.27 -0.50
CA LEU A 286 -17.58 -30.79 0.86
C LEU A 286 -19.01 -31.15 1.29
N GLN A 287 -19.86 -31.55 0.35
CA GLN A 287 -21.21 -32.00 0.67
C GLN A 287 -21.18 -33.35 1.39
N GLY A 288 -21.91 -33.46 2.50
CA GLY A 288 -21.86 -34.58 3.44
C GLY A 288 -20.83 -34.41 4.57
N VAL A 289 -20.07 -33.31 4.61
CA VAL A 289 -19.16 -32.99 5.72
C VAL A 289 -19.98 -32.38 6.87
N PRO A 290 -19.94 -32.95 8.09
CA PRO A 290 -20.73 -32.46 9.20
C PRO A 290 -20.25 -31.09 9.71
N ALA A 291 -21.09 -30.44 10.53
CA ALA A 291 -20.67 -29.26 11.27
C ALA A 291 -19.53 -29.60 12.25
N ASP A 292 -18.66 -28.62 12.50
CA ASP A 292 -17.49 -28.71 13.40
C ASP A 292 -16.60 -29.93 13.12
N PHE A 293 -16.51 -30.29 11.85
CA PHE A 293 -15.65 -31.37 11.37
C PHE A 293 -14.18 -30.96 11.47
N PHE A 294 -13.79 -29.81 10.90
CA PHE A 294 -12.38 -29.47 10.72
C PHE A 294 -11.67 -29.04 12.00
N THR A 295 -10.37 -29.34 12.09
CA THR A 295 -9.50 -28.91 13.19
C THR A 295 -8.33 -28.08 12.69
N VAL A 296 -7.93 -27.09 13.49
CA VAL A 296 -6.77 -26.22 13.26
C VAL A 296 -5.93 -26.23 14.52
N ASP A 297 -4.63 -26.48 14.39
CA ASP A 297 -3.74 -26.58 15.55
C ASP A 297 -3.70 -25.26 16.34
N GLY A 298 -3.81 -25.36 17.66
CA GLY A 298 -3.82 -24.21 18.58
C GLY A 298 -5.02 -23.26 18.45
N ALA A 299 -6.10 -23.63 17.76
CA ALA A 299 -7.31 -22.83 17.64
C ALA A 299 -8.59 -23.60 17.99
N THR A 300 -9.63 -22.85 18.37
CA THR A 300 -11.00 -23.37 18.36
C THR A 300 -11.57 -23.20 16.96
N ALA A 301 -11.71 -24.30 16.21
CA ALA A 301 -12.23 -24.31 14.84
C ALA A 301 -13.71 -24.68 14.80
N THR A 302 -14.48 -24.00 13.94
CA THR A 302 -15.90 -24.28 13.70
C THR A 302 -16.23 -24.20 12.21
N ASN A 303 -17.21 -24.98 11.78
CA ASN A 303 -17.76 -24.92 10.43
C ASN A 303 -19.23 -25.36 10.43
N SER A 304 -20.06 -24.77 9.57
CA SER A 304 -21.38 -25.33 9.28
C SER A 304 -21.25 -26.59 8.42
N ALA A 305 -22.26 -27.47 8.46
CA ALA A 305 -22.33 -28.61 7.56
C ALA A 305 -22.30 -28.15 6.09
N ASP A 306 -21.63 -28.91 5.23
CA ASP A 306 -21.47 -28.65 3.79
C ASP A 306 -20.77 -27.32 3.44
N SER A 307 -20.22 -26.62 4.42
CA SER A 307 -19.62 -25.29 4.26
C SER A 307 -18.26 -25.35 3.60
N LYS A 308 -17.98 -24.36 2.75
CA LYS A 308 -16.62 -24.06 2.25
C LYS A 308 -15.78 -23.26 3.26
N THR A 309 -16.41 -22.72 4.30
CA THR A 309 -15.77 -21.81 5.25
C THR A 309 -15.58 -22.49 6.59
N VAL A 310 -14.36 -22.41 7.12
CA VAL A 310 -13.97 -22.80 8.48
C VAL A 310 -13.48 -21.56 9.22
N THR A 311 -13.94 -21.37 10.45
CA THR A 311 -13.51 -20.26 11.31
C THR A 311 -12.65 -20.81 12.43
N ALA A 312 -11.41 -20.35 12.56
CA ALA A 312 -10.48 -20.77 13.60
C ALA A 312 -10.08 -19.58 14.48
N VAL A 313 -10.46 -19.63 15.76
CA VAL A 313 -10.16 -18.56 16.74
C VAL A 313 -8.97 -19.00 17.60
N PHE A 314 -7.89 -18.22 17.57
CA PHE A 314 -6.69 -18.48 18.34
C PHE A 314 -6.70 -17.76 19.69
N PRO A 315 -6.00 -18.29 20.71
CA PRO A 315 -5.72 -17.57 21.94
C PRO A 315 -4.99 -16.25 21.69
N GLU A 316 -5.03 -15.37 22.69
CA GLU A 316 -4.30 -14.10 22.67
C GLU A 316 -2.79 -14.34 22.51
N THR A 317 -2.16 -13.66 21.57
CA THR A 317 -0.69 -13.69 21.37
C THR A 317 0.05 -13.19 22.62
N SER A 318 1.19 -13.81 22.96
CA SER A 318 2.00 -13.38 24.11
C SER A 318 2.42 -11.90 24.04
N ALA A 319 2.42 -11.21 25.19
CA ALA A 319 2.89 -9.83 25.32
C ALA A 319 4.40 -9.72 25.07
N ASP A 320 4.86 -8.61 24.49
CA ASP A 320 6.28 -8.37 24.25
C ASP A 320 7.07 -8.29 25.58
N PRO A 321 8.34 -8.75 25.62
CA PRO A 321 9.17 -8.63 26.82
C PRO A 321 9.52 -7.16 27.09
N VAL A 322 9.05 -6.65 28.22
CA VAL A 322 9.32 -5.28 28.70
C VAL A 322 10.28 -5.37 29.88
N TYR A 323 11.45 -4.73 29.74
CA TYR A 323 12.42 -4.54 30.81
C TYR A 323 12.38 -3.08 31.23
N SER A 324 12.06 -2.78 32.48
CA SER A 324 12.11 -1.41 33.01
C SER A 324 12.32 -1.40 34.52
N ILE A 325 13.08 -0.40 35.01
CA ILE A 325 13.37 -0.19 36.43
C ILE A 325 13.18 1.27 36.80
N GLN A 326 12.74 1.52 38.03
CA GLN A 326 12.49 2.87 38.55
C GLN A 326 13.06 3.00 39.96
N VAL A 327 13.72 4.13 40.25
CA VAL A 327 14.13 4.51 41.61
C VAL A 327 13.04 5.33 42.29
N ASP A 328 12.88 5.16 43.60
CA ASP A 328 11.93 5.92 44.41
C ASP A 328 12.32 7.39 44.61
N THR A 329 13.61 7.70 44.46
CA THR A 329 14.14 9.07 44.52
C THR A 329 15.15 9.36 43.43
N ALA A 330 15.00 10.50 42.76
CA ALA A 330 15.95 10.98 41.76
C ALA A 330 17.15 11.73 42.38
N VAL A 331 16.95 12.33 43.57
CA VAL A 331 17.97 13.12 44.27
C VAL A 331 18.02 12.75 45.74
N LEU A 332 19.22 12.50 46.24
CA LEU A 332 19.50 12.20 47.63
C LEU A 332 20.45 13.23 48.22
N ASP A 333 19.88 14.26 48.84
CA ASP A 333 20.65 15.34 49.46
C ASP A 333 20.94 15.04 50.93
N PHE A 334 22.21 15.10 51.33
CA PHE A 334 22.68 14.92 52.70
C PHE A 334 22.93 16.26 53.43
N GLY A 335 22.70 17.39 52.76
CA GLY A 335 22.82 18.73 53.32
C GLY A 335 24.26 19.19 53.50
N THR A 336 24.46 20.16 54.41
CA THR A 336 25.75 20.79 54.68
C THR A 336 26.21 20.52 56.11
N VAL A 337 27.49 20.16 56.30
CA VAL A 337 28.11 20.04 57.63
C VAL A 337 29.39 20.86 57.74
N ALA A 338 29.76 21.29 58.95
CA ALA A 338 31.07 21.88 59.18
C ALA A 338 32.15 20.80 59.31
N LYS A 339 33.35 21.07 58.79
CA LYS A 339 34.51 20.17 58.88
C LYS A 339 34.81 19.83 60.35
N GLY A 340 34.74 18.54 60.68
CA GLY A 340 34.97 18.01 62.03
C GLY A 340 33.71 17.62 62.82
N ASP A 341 32.52 17.97 62.34
CA ASP A 341 31.25 17.53 62.94
C ASP A 341 30.85 16.12 62.44
N SER A 342 29.88 15.47 63.11
CA SER A 342 29.41 14.13 62.73
C SER A 342 28.67 14.15 61.39
N PHE A 343 29.06 13.26 60.47
CA PHE A 343 28.45 13.15 59.14
C PHE A 343 27.05 12.52 59.23
N PRO A 344 26.14 12.84 58.29
CA PRO A 344 24.77 12.35 58.33
C PRO A 344 24.69 10.83 58.17
N ALA A 345 23.62 10.25 58.73
CA ALA A 345 23.33 8.82 58.61
C ALA A 345 23.01 8.44 57.16
N GLY A 346 23.20 7.16 56.82
CA GLY A 346 22.87 6.63 55.50
C GLY A 346 21.37 6.72 55.21
N LYS A 347 21.04 6.98 53.95
CA LYS A 347 19.66 6.99 53.45
C LYS A 347 19.45 5.83 52.48
N THR A 348 18.23 5.30 52.42
CA THR A 348 17.87 4.17 51.57
C THR A 348 17.29 4.63 50.25
N VAL A 349 17.61 3.90 49.19
CA VAL A 349 17.03 4.03 47.86
C VAL A 349 16.37 2.70 47.49
N ALA A 350 15.13 2.74 47.00
CA ALA A 350 14.42 1.59 46.47
C ALA A 350 14.42 1.58 44.94
N VAL A 351 14.66 0.41 44.36
CA VAL A 351 14.61 0.14 42.92
C VAL A 351 13.48 -0.86 42.66
N LYS A 352 12.46 -0.43 41.92
CA LYS A 352 11.33 -1.27 41.50
C LYS A 352 11.52 -1.72 40.06
N ASN A 353 11.30 -3.02 39.79
CA ASN A 353 11.17 -3.53 38.44
C ASN A 353 9.73 -3.26 37.95
N THR A 354 9.60 -2.35 36.99
CA THR A 354 8.32 -1.97 36.38
C THR A 354 8.04 -2.73 35.08
N GLY A 355 8.97 -3.59 34.65
CA GLY A 355 8.84 -4.46 33.49
C GLY A 355 8.07 -5.75 33.77
N ASN A 356 7.83 -6.52 32.71
CA ASN A 356 7.16 -7.83 32.77
C ASN A 356 8.14 -9.01 32.79
N GLN A 357 9.44 -8.76 32.67
CA GLN A 357 10.52 -9.74 32.80
C GLN A 357 11.31 -9.54 34.11
N SER A 358 11.96 -10.60 34.58
CA SER A 358 12.90 -10.49 35.72
C SER A 358 14.19 -9.77 35.29
N VAL A 359 14.78 -8.98 36.19
CA VAL A 359 16.01 -8.23 35.93
C VAL A 359 17.05 -8.47 37.02
N THR A 360 18.33 -8.49 36.66
CA THR A 360 19.45 -8.55 37.61
C THR A 360 20.19 -7.22 37.61
N LEU A 361 20.23 -6.57 38.79
CA LEU A 361 20.82 -5.24 38.97
C LEU A 361 22.32 -5.34 39.28
N THR A 362 23.07 -4.39 38.74
CA THR A 362 24.48 -4.16 39.08
C THR A 362 24.58 -3.01 40.06
N LYS A 363 25.30 -3.23 41.17
CA LYS A 363 25.46 -2.26 42.25
C LYS A 363 26.26 -1.04 41.78
N PRO A 364 25.82 0.19 42.05
CA PRO A 364 26.56 1.39 41.68
C PRO A 364 27.82 1.58 42.54
N THR A 365 28.84 2.23 41.97
CA THR A 365 30.07 2.64 42.67
C THR A 365 30.10 4.15 42.87
N ALA A 366 30.72 4.61 43.96
CA ALA A 366 30.86 6.04 44.27
C ALA A 366 32.22 6.37 44.88
N THR A 367 32.71 7.58 44.60
CA THR A 367 34.04 8.05 45.04
C THR A 367 33.97 8.62 46.46
N ASN A 368 33.00 9.50 46.73
CA ASN A 368 32.84 10.20 48.01
C ASN A 368 31.72 9.63 48.88
N TYR A 369 31.01 8.60 48.40
CA TYR A 369 29.91 7.95 49.11
C TYR A 369 30.17 6.46 49.31
N TRP A 370 29.74 5.93 50.44
CA TRP A 370 29.59 4.49 50.65
C TRP A 370 28.23 4.04 50.12
N VAL A 371 28.22 2.90 49.42
CA VAL A 371 27.01 2.28 48.85
C VAL A 371 26.88 0.86 49.39
N GLY A 372 25.76 0.56 50.03
CA GLY A 372 25.41 -0.75 50.58
C GLY A 372 24.98 -1.76 49.52
N ASP A 373 24.86 -3.02 49.90
CA ASP A 373 24.40 -4.10 49.00
C ASP A 373 22.89 -4.06 48.79
N PHE A 374 22.43 -4.67 47.70
CA PHE A 374 21.00 -4.84 47.45
C PHE A 374 20.39 -5.86 48.42
N SER A 375 19.25 -5.51 49.01
CA SER A 375 18.46 -6.38 49.88
C SER A 375 17.04 -6.54 49.32
N PRO A 376 16.49 -7.76 49.23
CA PRO A 376 17.06 -9.06 49.67
C PRO A 376 18.11 -9.66 48.71
N GLY A 377 18.33 -9.08 47.54
CA GLY A 377 19.34 -9.54 46.56
C GLY A 377 19.29 -8.69 45.28
N ALA A 378 20.17 -8.98 44.32
CA ALA A 378 20.29 -8.19 43.09
C ALA A 378 19.27 -8.54 41.99
N THR A 379 18.63 -9.71 42.05
CA THR A 379 17.63 -10.14 41.06
C THR A 379 16.22 -9.78 41.51
N VAL A 380 15.47 -9.10 40.63
CA VAL A 380 14.15 -8.55 40.89
C VAL A 380 13.16 -9.13 39.90
N ALA A 381 12.19 -9.92 40.38
CA ALA A 381 11.09 -10.41 39.57
C ALA A 381 10.23 -9.23 39.04
N ALA A 382 9.45 -9.47 37.99
CA ALA A 382 8.50 -8.49 37.46
C ALA A 382 7.60 -7.92 38.58
N GLY A 383 7.52 -6.59 38.69
CA GLY A 383 6.77 -5.90 39.76
C GLY A 383 7.44 -5.86 41.14
N GLY A 384 8.57 -6.56 41.33
CA GLY A 384 9.30 -6.61 42.59
C GLY A 384 10.11 -5.35 42.90
N THR A 385 10.54 -5.20 44.16
CA THR A 385 11.35 -4.07 44.63
C THR A 385 12.52 -4.56 45.47
N VAL A 386 13.67 -3.93 45.29
CA VAL A 386 14.88 -4.12 46.13
C VAL A 386 15.40 -2.78 46.61
N SER A 387 16.20 -2.75 47.66
CA SER A 387 16.75 -1.48 48.19
C SER A 387 18.23 -1.57 48.51
N PHE A 388 18.91 -0.42 48.52
CA PHE A 388 20.29 -0.26 48.97
C PHE A 388 20.46 1.06 49.75
N THR A 389 21.51 1.18 50.56
CA THR A 389 21.78 2.37 51.39
C THR A 389 22.95 3.18 50.84
N VAL A 390 22.89 4.49 50.95
CA VAL A 390 23.97 5.43 50.55
C VAL A 390 24.32 6.34 51.71
N GLN A 391 25.61 6.62 51.91
CA GLN A 391 26.09 7.54 52.96
C GLN A 391 27.35 8.29 52.52
N PRO A 392 27.52 9.60 52.83
CA PRO A 392 28.79 10.30 52.60
C PRO A 392 29.95 9.66 53.38
N LYS A 393 31.12 9.50 52.76
CA LYS A 393 32.33 8.99 53.43
C LYS A 393 32.80 10.00 54.48
N THR A 394 33.37 9.51 55.58
CA THR A 394 33.96 10.37 56.61
C THR A 394 35.30 10.93 56.13
N GLY A 395 35.68 12.10 56.67
CA GLY A 395 37.01 12.70 56.40
C GLY A 395 37.13 13.49 55.10
N LEU A 396 36.01 13.84 54.44
CA LEU A 396 35.99 14.72 53.27
C LEU A 396 36.49 16.13 53.62
N ASP A 397 37.26 16.74 52.72
CA ASP A 397 37.69 18.14 52.84
C ASP A 397 36.54 19.11 52.58
N THR A 398 36.74 20.40 52.83
CA THR A 398 35.72 21.41 52.54
C THR A 398 35.46 21.51 51.04
N GLY A 399 34.20 21.45 50.63
CA GLY A 399 33.78 21.47 49.23
C GLY A 399 32.37 20.93 49.05
N ASP A 400 31.86 21.07 47.83
CA ASP A 400 30.58 20.49 47.40
C ASP A 400 30.84 19.18 46.67
N TYR A 401 30.15 18.13 47.09
CA TYR A 401 30.25 16.78 46.56
C TYR A 401 28.93 16.42 45.90
N SER A 402 28.98 16.16 44.59
CA SER A 402 27.83 15.70 43.81
C SER A 402 28.27 14.55 42.91
N GLU A 403 27.57 13.41 43.00
CA GLU A 403 27.83 12.22 42.19
C GLU A 403 26.52 11.61 41.68
N THR A 404 26.58 10.93 40.52
CA THR A 404 25.44 10.19 39.98
C THR A 404 25.68 8.69 40.14
N LEU A 405 24.87 8.05 40.98
CA LEU A 405 24.85 6.60 41.13
C LEU A 405 24.03 5.99 39.99
N THR A 406 24.64 5.13 39.17
CA THR A 406 23.97 4.46 38.06
C THR A 406 23.72 2.99 38.39
N ILE A 407 22.46 2.62 38.57
CA ILE A 407 22.01 1.24 38.70
C ILE A 407 21.77 0.72 37.28
N THR A 408 22.43 -0.37 36.91
CA THR A 408 22.34 -0.92 35.55
C THR A 408 21.88 -2.37 35.57
N THR A 409 21.31 -2.82 34.47
CA THR A 409 21.20 -4.23 34.08
C THR A 409 22.00 -4.43 32.79
N GLU A 410 21.87 -5.58 32.13
CA GLU A 410 22.41 -5.78 30.78
C GLU A 410 21.80 -4.81 29.73
N SER A 411 20.56 -4.34 29.93
CA SER A 411 19.79 -3.63 28.89
C SER A 411 19.15 -2.30 29.32
N ILE A 412 19.06 -2.00 30.62
CA ILE A 412 18.39 -0.80 31.14
C ILE A 412 19.18 -0.15 32.29
N LYS A 413 18.96 1.15 32.54
CA LYS A 413 19.63 1.93 33.59
C LYS A 413 18.66 2.84 34.35
N ALA A 414 18.93 3.07 35.63
CA ALA A 414 18.32 4.10 36.46
C ALA A 414 19.39 4.86 37.24
N THR A 415 19.16 6.14 37.51
CA THR A 415 20.16 7.02 38.13
C THR A 415 19.62 7.75 39.35
N VAL A 416 20.49 7.96 40.34
CA VAL A 416 20.22 8.75 41.54
C VAL A 416 21.36 9.74 41.73
N THR A 417 21.07 11.03 41.80
CA THR A 417 22.08 12.05 42.10
C THR A 417 22.20 12.24 43.61
N VAL A 418 23.41 12.14 44.15
CA VAL A 418 23.70 12.30 45.58
C VAL A 418 24.46 13.61 45.80
N ASN A 419 24.02 14.41 46.77
CA ASN A 419 24.61 15.74 47.07
C ASN A 419 25.00 15.84 48.53
N PHE A 420 26.14 16.49 48.81
CA PHE A 420 26.60 16.78 50.18
C PHE A 420 27.64 17.90 50.18
N SER A 421 27.59 18.81 51.17
CA SER A 421 28.54 19.91 51.28
C SER A 421 29.29 19.90 52.62
N VAL A 422 30.59 20.15 52.59
CA VAL A 422 31.43 20.34 53.78
C VAL A 422 31.97 21.77 53.79
N VAL A 423 31.66 22.53 54.84
CA VAL A 423 32.07 23.94 54.98
C VAL A 423 33.07 24.13 56.12
N HIS A 424 33.82 25.24 56.09
CA HIS A 424 34.62 25.65 57.23
C HIS A 424 33.72 26.01 58.42
N LYS A 425 34.16 25.66 59.63
CA LYS A 425 33.47 26.06 60.86
C LYS A 425 33.58 27.58 61.00
N THR A 426 32.46 28.30 60.84
CA THR A 426 32.41 29.75 61.02
C THR A 426 32.50 30.08 62.51
N ILE A 427 33.57 30.78 62.90
CA ILE A 427 33.67 31.46 64.21
C ILE A 427 33.26 32.91 63.94
N PRO A 428 32.22 33.46 64.62
CA PRO A 428 31.81 34.83 64.36
C PRO A 428 32.89 35.81 64.88
N VAL A 429 33.44 36.62 63.98
CA VAL A 429 34.25 37.80 64.32
C VAL A 429 33.50 39.04 63.85
N THR A 430 33.22 39.95 64.79
CA THR A 430 32.70 41.29 64.54
C THR A 430 33.85 42.24 64.20
N GLY A 431 33.78 42.93 63.06
CA GLY A 431 34.69 44.04 62.75
C GLY A 431 34.72 44.47 61.28
N SER A 432 34.37 45.74 61.05
CA SER A 432 34.41 46.45 59.76
C SER A 432 35.84 46.63 59.20
N SER A 433 36.00 46.61 57.87
CA SER A 433 36.63 47.69 57.07
C SER A 433 36.93 47.30 55.61
N SER A 434 37.04 48.37 54.82
CA SER A 434 37.36 48.63 53.41
C SER A 434 38.45 47.81 52.67
N GLY A 435 38.23 47.66 51.36
CA GLY A 435 39.14 48.11 50.30
C GLY A 435 40.31 47.20 49.90
N GLY A 436 40.20 46.59 48.70
CA GLY A 436 41.33 45.93 48.02
C GLY A 436 40.93 45.39 46.66
N GLY A 437 41.16 46.16 45.59
CA GLY A 437 40.88 45.76 44.22
C GLY A 437 41.82 44.63 43.75
N SER A 438 41.23 43.47 43.48
CA SER A 438 41.77 42.52 42.51
C SER A 438 40.92 42.64 41.25
N SER A 439 41.56 42.71 40.08
CA SER A 439 40.87 42.68 38.79
C SER A 439 40.17 41.32 38.63
N TYR A 440 38.92 41.25 39.09
CA TYR A 440 38.04 40.11 38.86
C TYR A 440 37.58 40.19 37.40
N THR A 441 38.22 39.44 36.51
CA THR A 441 37.59 39.09 35.24
C THR A 441 36.42 38.17 35.57
N GLU A 442 35.21 38.72 35.49
CA GLU A 442 33.98 37.95 35.67
C GLU A 442 33.96 36.77 34.69
N PRO A 443 33.62 35.55 35.14
CA PRO A 443 33.52 34.38 34.26
C PRO A 443 32.62 34.70 33.06
N LYS A 444 33.08 34.39 31.84
CA LYS A 444 32.24 34.54 30.65
C LYS A 444 31.07 33.54 30.73
N PRO A 445 29.84 33.95 30.38
CA PRO A 445 28.70 33.05 30.38
C PRO A 445 28.93 31.90 29.40
N GLN A 446 28.65 30.67 29.83
CA GLN A 446 28.75 29.48 28.99
C GLN A 446 27.62 29.48 27.95
N SER A 447 27.97 29.30 26.67
CA SER A 447 27.03 29.39 25.55
C SER A 447 26.63 28.04 24.95
N SER A 448 27.15 26.93 25.48
CA SER A 448 26.90 25.58 24.99
C SER A 448 26.95 24.57 26.13
N TYR A 449 25.97 23.65 26.18
CA TYR A 449 25.86 22.60 27.18
C TYR A 449 25.63 21.25 26.50
N THR A 450 26.46 20.26 26.82
CA THR A 450 26.30 18.87 26.38
C THR A 450 26.02 18.01 27.61
N ILE A 451 24.85 17.40 27.64
CA ILE A 451 24.30 16.69 28.80
C ILE A 451 24.23 15.20 28.44
N ALA A 452 24.72 14.33 29.33
CA ALA A 452 24.66 12.90 29.10
C ALA A 452 23.25 12.36 29.33
N GLY A 453 22.83 11.37 28.52
CA GLY A 453 21.52 10.74 28.61
C GLY A 453 20.46 11.41 27.74
N ASP A 454 19.20 11.05 27.99
CA ASP A 454 18.09 11.38 27.09
C ASP A 454 17.32 12.65 27.49
N ASN A 455 17.71 13.31 28.58
CA ASN A 455 17.00 14.46 29.13
C ASN A 455 17.91 15.69 29.23
N ILE A 456 17.35 16.86 28.96
CA ILE A 456 17.94 18.16 29.30
C ILE A 456 17.22 18.68 30.54
N SER A 457 17.99 19.09 31.55
CA SER A 457 17.50 19.85 32.71
C SER A 457 18.63 20.78 33.16
N GLN A 458 18.79 21.88 32.43
CA GLN A 458 19.90 22.81 32.63
C GLN A 458 19.37 24.12 33.17
N THR A 459 19.88 24.50 34.34
CA THR A 459 19.62 25.79 34.95
C THR A 459 20.72 26.78 34.58
N ILE A 460 20.35 27.99 34.17
CA ILE A 460 21.25 29.08 33.79
C ILE A 460 20.80 30.34 34.53
N SER A 461 21.74 31.11 35.05
CA SER A 461 21.42 32.36 35.74
C SER A 461 20.80 33.37 34.77
N ARG A 462 19.82 34.14 35.25
CA ARG A 462 19.21 35.21 34.45
C ARG A 462 20.25 36.23 33.98
N SER A 463 21.26 36.50 34.79
CA SER A 463 22.38 37.38 34.46
C SER A 463 23.22 36.86 33.29
N ASP A 464 23.52 35.57 33.24
CA ASP A 464 24.31 34.99 32.16
C ASP A 464 23.54 34.96 30.85
N LEU A 465 22.24 34.65 30.91
CA LEU A 465 21.35 34.75 29.74
C LEU A 465 21.29 36.17 29.19
N LYS A 466 21.19 37.17 30.08
CA LYS A 466 21.22 38.58 29.68
C LYS A 466 22.53 38.95 28.99
N LYS A 467 23.68 38.53 29.52
CA LYS A 467 24.98 38.77 28.88
C LYS A 467 25.06 38.12 27.50
N LEU A 468 24.59 36.87 27.34
CA LEU A 468 24.55 36.20 26.03
C LEU A 468 23.67 36.96 25.03
N ALA A 469 22.52 37.47 25.46
CA ALA A 469 21.64 38.29 24.63
C ALA A 469 22.31 39.60 24.20
N ASP A 470 22.87 40.36 25.15
CA ASP A 470 23.56 41.63 24.92
C ASP A 470 24.78 41.46 23.99
N ASP A 471 25.54 40.36 24.15
CA ASP A 471 26.70 40.00 23.33
C ASP A 471 26.32 39.38 21.96
N ARG A 472 25.02 39.28 21.66
CA ARG A 472 24.46 38.69 20.43
C ARG A 472 24.96 37.25 20.19
N LYS A 473 25.13 36.49 21.28
CA LYS A 473 25.55 35.08 21.24
C LYS A 473 24.35 34.15 21.18
N ARG A 474 24.60 32.90 20.77
CA ARG A 474 23.63 31.82 20.80
C ARG A 474 23.83 31.00 22.07
N LEU A 475 22.74 30.46 22.61
CA LEU A 475 22.76 29.42 23.62
C LEU A 475 22.36 28.10 22.97
N THR A 476 23.17 27.05 23.14
CA THR A 476 22.87 25.70 22.66
C THR A 476 22.88 24.71 23.83
N LEU A 477 21.85 23.87 23.92
CA LEU A 477 21.77 22.77 24.86
C LEU A 477 21.47 21.49 24.09
N GLY A 478 22.18 20.41 24.39
CA GLY A 478 21.97 19.11 23.74
C GLY A 478 22.17 17.95 24.70
N CYS A 479 21.37 16.90 24.50
CA CYS A 479 21.54 15.58 25.09
C CYS A 479 21.68 14.52 23.98
N ASP A 480 21.64 13.23 24.33
CA ASP A 480 21.83 12.14 23.37
C ASP A 480 20.70 12.09 22.31
N LYS A 481 19.51 12.61 22.65
CA LYS A 481 18.29 12.48 21.84
C LYS A 481 17.68 13.79 21.36
N ALA A 482 17.90 14.89 22.07
CA ALA A 482 17.27 16.17 21.79
C ALA A 482 18.25 17.33 21.95
N GLY A 483 17.92 18.46 21.34
CA GLY A 483 18.65 19.70 21.52
C GLY A 483 17.79 20.91 21.23
N MET A 484 18.24 22.06 21.74
CA MET A 484 17.60 23.35 21.55
C MET A 484 18.66 24.43 21.38
N THR A 485 18.38 25.40 20.51
CA THR A 485 19.26 26.53 20.25
C THR A 485 18.47 27.82 20.22
N PHE A 486 18.98 28.84 20.91
CA PHE A 486 18.39 30.17 21.00
C PHE A 486 19.37 31.21 20.50
N GLY A 487 18.96 32.02 19.52
CA GLY A 487 19.64 33.25 19.15
C GLY A 487 19.30 34.39 20.11
N SER A 488 19.97 35.53 19.94
CA SER A 488 19.83 36.68 20.85
C SER A 488 18.38 37.17 20.98
N ALA A 489 17.61 37.21 19.88
CA ALA A 489 16.20 37.62 19.91
C ALA A 489 15.31 36.65 20.70
N ALA A 490 15.60 35.35 20.70
CA ALA A 490 14.90 34.39 21.54
C ALA A 490 15.29 34.55 23.00
N LEU A 491 16.58 34.79 23.30
CA LEU A 491 17.04 35.08 24.66
C LEU A 491 16.40 36.35 25.23
N GLU A 492 16.27 37.40 24.43
CA GLU A 492 15.54 38.62 24.79
C GLU A 492 14.07 38.32 25.11
N ALA A 493 13.37 37.55 24.27
CA ALA A 493 11.98 37.15 24.51
C ALA A 493 11.81 36.31 25.79
N ILE A 494 12.77 35.43 26.10
CA ILE A 494 12.78 34.64 27.34
C ILE A 494 12.94 35.56 28.56
N LEU A 495 13.89 36.50 28.50
CA LEU A 495 14.15 37.45 29.59
C LEU A 495 12.95 38.37 29.82
N GLU A 496 12.21 38.73 28.78
CA GLU A 496 10.97 39.50 28.88
C GLU A 496 9.83 38.70 29.52
N ALA A 497 9.68 37.43 29.16
CA ALA A 497 8.62 36.56 29.67
C ALA A 497 8.83 36.12 31.13
N VAL A 498 10.09 36.02 31.58
CA VAL A 498 10.42 35.60 32.96
C VAL A 498 10.49 36.85 33.89
N PRO A 499 9.90 36.82 35.10
CA PRO A 499 9.98 37.93 36.05
C PRO A 499 11.41 38.35 36.38
N ALA A 500 11.64 39.65 36.59
CA ALA A 500 12.95 40.19 36.93
C ALA A 500 13.49 39.68 38.29
N THR A 501 12.61 39.15 39.15
CA THR A 501 12.95 38.55 40.44
C THR A 501 13.45 37.10 40.33
N ALA A 502 13.31 36.46 39.16
CA ALA A 502 13.81 35.11 38.95
C ALA A 502 15.35 35.12 38.88
N GLY A 503 16.00 34.42 39.80
CA GLY A 503 17.47 34.28 39.80
C GLY A 503 17.95 33.35 38.69
N ASN A 504 17.27 32.22 38.51
CA ASN A 504 17.65 31.12 37.64
C ASN A 504 16.52 30.73 36.71
N ILE A 505 16.87 30.38 35.47
CA ILE A 505 15.95 29.89 34.44
C ILE A 505 16.39 28.48 34.04
N THR A 506 15.46 27.54 34.06
CA THR A 506 15.67 26.14 33.71
C THR A 506 15.12 25.86 32.32
N PHE A 507 15.97 25.24 31.49
CA PHE A 507 15.62 24.72 30.18
C PHE A 507 15.54 23.20 30.29
N ALA A 508 14.42 22.64 29.89
CA ALA A 508 14.19 21.20 29.95
C ALA A 508 13.71 20.64 28.61
N ALA A 509 14.19 19.42 28.31
CA ALA A 509 13.69 18.58 27.24
C ALA A 509 13.64 17.14 27.76
N ALA A 510 12.47 16.49 27.71
CA ALA A 510 12.29 15.12 28.18
C ALA A 510 11.37 14.34 27.24
N PRO A 511 11.48 13.00 27.13
CA PRO A 511 10.53 12.20 26.38
C PRO A 511 9.10 12.50 26.80
N ALA A 512 8.22 12.70 25.82
CA ALA A 512 6.80 12.98 26.06
C ALA A 512 5.95 11.72 25.89
N ASP A 513 4.91 11.59 26.71
CA ASP A 513 3.90 10.54 26.58
C ASP A 513 2.68 11.09 25.82
N LEU A 514 2.36 10.44 24.69
CA LEU A 514 1.19 10.77 23.87
C LEU A 514 -0.04 9.92 24.20
N SER A 515 -0.03 9.17 25.30
CA SER A 515 -1.17 8.33 25.73
C SER A 515 -2.49 9.12 25.85
N ALA A 516 -2.42 10.41 26.19
CA ALA A 516 -3.58 11.31 26.23
C ALA A 516 -4.06 11.79 24.84
N PHE A 517 -3.26 11.59 23.79
CA PHE A 517 -3.50 12.10 22.43
C PHE A 517 -3.34 10.97 21.38
N PRO A 518 -4.26 9.99 21.34
CA PRO A 518 -4.13 8.81 20.48
C PRO A 518 -4.03 9.15 18.98
N ASP A 519 -4.74 10.17 18.50
CA ASP A 519 -4.66 10.61 17.11
C ASP A 519 -3.27 11.19 16.76
N ALA A 520 -2.64 11.88 17.72
CA ALA A 520 -1.27 12.36 17.55
C ALA A 520 -0.29 11.19 17.56
N ALA A 521 -0.48 10.21 18.45
CA ALA A 521 0.32 8.99 18.51
C ALA A 521 0.25 8.18 17.20
N ILE A 522 -0.91 8.12 16.54
CA ILE A 522 -1.06 7.47 15.22
C ILE A 522 -0.26 8.21 14.14
N GLN A 523 -0.34 9.54 14.10
CA GLN A 523 0.35 10.34 13.08
C GLN A 523 1.88 10.36 13.25
N ILE A 524 2.33 10.37 14.50
CA ILE A 524 3.76 10.36 14.85
C ILE A 524 4.33 8.94 14.78
N GLY A 525 3.55 7.91 15.12
CA GLY A 525 4.01 6.52 15.14
C GLY A 525 5.05 6.27 16.24
N THR A 526 6.05 5.43 15.95
CA THR A 526 7.10 5.02 16.89
C THR A 526 8.27 6.01 16.98
N HIS A 527 8.14 7.16 16.33
CA HIS A 527 9.15 8.21 16.28
C HIS A 527 9.35 8.91 17.64
N PRO A 528 10.53 9.50 17.90
CA PRO A 528 10.79 10.20 19.15
C PRO A 528 9.88 11.42 19.33
N VAL A 529 9.39 11.60 20.56
CA VAL A 529 8.56 12.73 21.00
C VAL A 529 9.11 13.30 22.30
N TYR A 530 9.20 14.62 22.38
CA TYR A 530 9.84 15.35 23.47
C TYR A 530 9.04 16.58 23.88
N ASP A 531 8.91 16.77 25.19
CA ASP A 531 8.40 18.01 25.78
C ASP A 531 9.54 18.98 26.00
N PHE A 532 9.41 20.18 25.43
CA PHE A 532 10.34 21.29 25.64
C PHE A 532 9.71 22.30 26.59
N ILE A 533 10.41 22.66 27.65
CA ILE A 533 9.90 23.51 28.74
C ILE A 533 10.95 24.55 29.13
N ILE A 534 10.49 25.78 29.36
CA ILE A 534 11.25 26.82 30.06
C ILE A 534 10.52 27.10 31.37
N SER A 535 11.25 27.11 32.49
CA SER A 535 10.68 27.40 33.80
C SER A 535 11.65 28.21 34.68
N TYR A 536 11.13 28.79 35.75
CA TYR A 536 11.93 29.37 36.83
C TYR A 536 11.38 28.92 38.18
N THR A 537 12.14 29.08 39.25
CA THR A 537 11.67 28.80 40.61
C THR A 537 11.11 30.06 41.24
N ASP A 538 9.86 30.02 41.71
CA ASP A 538 9.22 31.14 42.42
C ASP A 538 9.85 31.38 43.81
N GLY A 539 9.43 32.45 44.49
CA GLY A 539 9.90 32.79 45.83
C GLY A 539 9.54 31.75 46.91
N ASN A 540 8.72 30.75 46.59
CA ASN A 540 8.32 29.66 47.47
C ASN A 540 9.04 28.33 47.15
N GLY A 541 9.92 28.31 46.15
CA GLY A 541 10.63 27.10 45.74
C GLY A 541 9.92 26.24 44.68
N ASN A 542 8.79 26.69 44.12
CA ASN A 542 8.03 25.92 43.13
C ASN A 542 8.48 26.24 41.69
N PRO A 543 8.59 25.25 40.80
CA PRO A 543 8.84 25.49 39.38
C PRO A 543 7.60 26.08 38.70
N VAL A 544 7.80 27.17 37.96
CA VAL A 544 6.77 27.87 37.17
C VAL A 544 7.16 27.83 35.71
N THR A 545 6.37 27.15 34.88
CA THR A 545 6.55 27.10 33.42
C THR A 545 6.20 28.45 32.79
N VAL A 546 7.02 28.90 31.85
CA VAL A 546 6.87 30.19 31.18
C VAL A 546 6.59 29.95 29.70
N PRO A 547 5.39 30.32 29.19
CA PRO A 547 5.13 30.33 27.76
C PRO A 547 5.93 31.47 27.11
N VAL A 548 6.69 31.15 26.08
CA VAL A 548 7.50 32.11 25.32
C VAL A 548 7.15 31.99 23.85
N ASN A 549 6.83 33.12 23.22
CA ASN A 549 6.68 33.23 21.77
C ASN A 549 8.01 33.75 21.20
N PHE A 550 8.65 32.94 20.38
CA PHE A 550 9.93 33.28 19.77
C PHE A 550 9.73 34.08 18.49
N PRO A 551 10.53 35.15 18.28
CA PRO A 551 10.63 35.79 16.97
C PRO A 551 11.05 34.78 15.88
N THR A 552 10.59 34.99 14.65
CA THR A 552 10.94 34.16 13.49
C THR A 552 12.46 33.97 13.36
N GLY A 553 12.89 32.73 13.15
CA GLY A 553 14.29 32.34 12.97
C GLY A 553 15.17 32.47 14.22
N SER A 554 14.58 32.70 15.39
CA SER A 554 15.35 32.94 16.62
C SER A 554 15.52 31.73 17.53
N ALA A 555 14.66 30.72 17.42
CA ALA A 555 14.72 29.47 18.20
C ALA A 555 14.58 28.24 17.30
N ALA A 556 15.36 27.21 17.61
CA ALA A 556 15.34 25.93 16.90
C ALA A 556 15.46 24.76 17.88
N ILE A 557 14.87 23.63 17.50
CA ILE A 557 15.04 22.35 18.21
C ILE A 557 15.57 21.29 17.26
N THR A 558 16.13 20.24 17.85
CA THR A 558 16.66 19.08 17.17
C THR A 558 16.23 17.81 17.87
N LEU A 559 15.81 16.80 17.11
CA LEU A 559 15.59 15.44 17.60
C LEU A 559 16.48 14.47 16.82
N ASN A 560 17.35 13.75 17.53
CA ASN A 560 18.21 12.75 16.93
C ASN A 560 17.39 11.52 16.56
N TYR A 561 17.50 11.11 15.31
CA TYR A 561 16.70 10.03 14.75
C TYR A 561 17.50 9.25 13.70
N ALA A 562 17.32 7.93 13.72
CA ALA A 562 17.86 7.02 12.72
C ALA A 562 16.66 6.51 11.90
N PRO A 563 16.49 6.97 10.64
CA PRO A 563 15.40 6.55 9.77
C PRO A 563 15.44 5.03 9.56
N VAL A 564 14.28 4.39 9.55
CA VAL A 564 14.17 2.97 9.16
C VAL A 564 14.33 2.83 7.64
N ALA A 565 14.54 1.60 7.14
CA ALA A 565 14.91 1.35 5.75
C ALA A 565 13.88 1.88 4.73
N GLU A 566 12.61 1.91 5.10
CA GLU A 566 11.49 2.33 4.26
C GLU A 566 11.26 3.86 4.28
N GLU A 567 11.99 4.61 5.12
CA GLU A 567 11.80 6.04 5.28
C GLU A 567 12.70 6.86 4.37
N VAL A 568 12.08 7.71 3.56
CA VAL A 568 12.77 8.71 2.76
C VAL A 568 13.09 9.92 3.64
N THR A 569 14.37 10.29 3.75
CA THR A 569 14.82 11.38 4.65
C THR A 569 14.20 12.74 4.30
N GLY A 570 13.91 13.00 3.02
CA GLY A 570 13.20 14.21 2.58
C GLY A 570 11.76 14.32 3.09
N SER A 571 11.16 13.20 3.47
CA SER A 571 9.78 13.05 3.95
C SER A 571 9.65 13.04 5.47
N LEU A 572 10.76 13.26 6.20
CA LEU A 572 10.74 13.44 7.64
C LEU A 572 10.46 14.90 8.00
N PHE A 573 9.59 15.07 9.00
CA PHE A 573 9.16 16.36 9.51
C PHE A 573 9.34 16.41 11.01
N MET A 574 9.59 17.62 11.52
CA MET A 574 9.23 17.94 12.89
C MET A 574 7.74 18.29 12.93
N VAL A 575 7.03 17.78 13.91
CA VAL A 575 5.63 18.13 14.19
C VAL A 575 5.50 18.67 15.61
N TYR A 576 4.55 19.55 15.84
CA TYR A 576 4.16 19.98 17.19
C TYR A 576 2.75 19.48 17.51
N VAL A 577 2.53 19.08 18.75
CA VAL A 577 1.23 18.64 19.28
C VAL A 577 0.71 19.72 20.21
N ASP A 578 -0.47 20.27 19.92
CA ASP A 578 -1.09 21.28 20.77
C ASP A 578 -1.71 20.67 22.05
N GLY A 579 -2.15 21.51 22.99
CA GLY A 579 -2.77 21.05 24.24
C GLY A 579 -4.10 20.29 24.06
N LYS A 580 -4.61 20.16 22.84
CA LYS A 580 -5.79 19.37 22.47
C LYS A 580 -5.44 18.12 21.66
N GLY A 581 -4.15 17.86 21.41
CA GLY A 581 -3.68 16.73 20.61
C GLY A 581 -3.65 16.98 19.10
N ALA A 582 -3.89 18.21 18.63
CA ALA A 582 -3.82 18.50 17.20
C ALA A 582 -2.36 18.59 16.74
N VAL A 583 -2.03 17.87 15.67
CA VAL A 583 -0.68 17.80 15.10
C VAL A 583 -0.51 18.85 14.00
N THR A 584 0.48 19.71 14.13
CA THR A 584 0.88 20.66 13.09
C THR A 584 2.25 20.28 12.53
N TRP A 585 2.31 20.12 11.21
CA TRP A 585 3.51 19.75 10.48
C TRP A 585 4.35 20.98 10.15
N LEU A 586 5.60 21.02 10.62
CA LEU A 586 6.47 22.18 10.41
C LEU A 586 7.16 22.07 9.06
N ASN A 587 6.69 22.84 8.07
CA ASN A 587 7.33 22.92 6.75
C ASN A 587 8.78 23.45 6.82
N LYS A 588 9.09 24.21 7.87
CA LYS A 588 10.45 24.69 8.20
C LYS A 588 11.17 23.71 9.11
N SER A 589 11.19 22.45 8.68
CA SER A 589 11.98 21.38 9.27
C SER A 589 12.81 20.69 8.20
N SER A 590 13.91 20.04 8.60
CA SER A 590 14.72 19.22 7.71
C SER A 590 15.39 18.09 8.49
N TYR A 591 15.66 16.98 7.82
CA TYR A 591 16.52 15.92 8.33
C TYR A 591 17.95 16.11 7.82
N ARG A 592 18.94 15.95 8.71
CA ARG A 592 20.38 16.07 8.40
C ARG A 592 21.14 14.90 9.02
N VAL A 593 22.01 14.26 8.26
CA VAL A 593 22.90 13.19 8.77
C VAL A 593 24.04 13.79 9.61
N ASN A 594 24.38 13.14 10.73
CA ASN A 594 25.49 13.54 11.61
C ASN A 594 26.85 13.17 10.97
N GLY A 595 27.86 14.05 11.09
CA GLY A 595 29.26 13.71 10.70
C GLY A 595 29.83 14.37 9.43
N GLY A 596 29.08 15.23 8.73
CA GLY A 596 29.61 16.10 7.66
C GLY A 596 29.43 15.57 6.23
N GLY A 597 29.23 16.50 5.29
CA GLY A 597 29.18 16.29 3.84
C GLY A 597 28.24 15.18 3.34
N ARG A 598 27.02 15.55 2.94
CA ARG A 598 26.00 14.66 2.35
C ARG A 598 26.50 13.83 1.14
N GLU A 599 27.61 14.24 0.53
CA GLU A 599 28.28 13.57 -0.59
C GLU A 599 28.97 12.24 -0.19
N SER A 600 28.97 11.85 1.10
CA SER A 600 29.64 10.62 1.57
C SER A 600 28.88 9.83 2.64
N ALA A 601 27.67 10.24 3.02
CA ALA A 601 26.91 9.54 4.06
C ALA A 601 26.05 8.42 3.44
N PRO A 602 26.06 7.19 3.98
CA PRO A 602 25.13 6.15 3.55
C PRO A 602 23.69 6.64 3.74
N GLU A 603 22.79 6.20 2.85
CA GLU A 603 21.37 6.61 2.75
C GLU A 603 20.57 6.43 4.06
N HIS A 604 21.16 5.79 5.09
CA HIS A 604 20.58 5.53 6.42
C HIS A 604 21.60 5.71 7.57
N GLY A 605 22.28 6.87 7.64
CA GLY A 605 23.12 7.23 8.79
C GLY A 605 22.30 7.73 9.99
N THR A 606 22.88 7.74 11.20
CA THR A 606 22.26 8.45 12.33
C THR A 606 22.24 9.96 12.03
N GLY A 607 21.10 10.60 12.22
CA GLY A 607 20.94 12.01 11.90
C GLY A 607 20.03 12.72 12.88
N THR A 608 19.57 13.89 12.48
CA THR A 608 18.83 14.82 13.32
C THR A 608 17.77 15.50 12.49
N VAL A 609 16.53 15.44 12.95
CA VAL A 609 15.45 16.30 12.45
C VAL A 609 15.55 17.64 13.19
N MET A 610 15.74 18.72 12.46
CA MET A 610 15.83 20.08 12.98
C MET A 610 14.64 20.91 12.53
N ALA A 611 14.18 21.83 13.37
CA ALA A 611 13.10 22.74 13.01
C ALA A 611 13.24 24.10 13.71
N GLU A 612 12.78 25.13 13.01
CA GLU A 612 12.45 26.42 13.62
C GLU A 612 11.16 26.27 14.42
N VAL A 613 11.12 26.79 15.67
CA VAL A 613 9.95 26.69 16.54
C VAL A 613 9.45 28.05 16.99
N PRO A 614 8.13 28.32 16.92
CA PRO A 614 7.56 29.59 17.36
C PRO A 614 7.35 29.66 18.88
N HIS A 615 7.29 28.53 19.56
CA HIS A 615 7.15 28.43 21.02
C HIS A 615 7.61 27.05 21.49
N PHE A 616 7.66 26.83 22.80
CA PHE A 616 7.90 25.51 23.37
C PHE A 616 6.59 24.74 23.59
N SER A 617 6.65 23.43 23.39
CA SER A 617 5.51 22.51 23.33
C SER A 617 6.04 21.06 23.28
N THR A 618 5.13 20.12 23.05
CA THR A 618 5.45 18.74 22.70
C THR A 618 5.79 18.67 21.20
N TYR A 619 6.97 18.19 20.88
CA TYR A 619 7.45 18.05 19.50
C TYR A 619 7.85 16.61 19.21
N GLY A 620 7.54 16.13 18.02
CA GLY A 620 7.89 14.79 17.57
C GLY A 620 8.47 14.77 16.17
N VAL A 621 9.14 13.67 15.82
CA VAL A 621 9.41 13.35 14.43
C VAL A 621 8.18 12.66 13.84
N ALA A 622 7.78 13.00 12.62
CA ALA A 622 6.76 12.26 11.91
C ALA A 622 7.18 12.05 10.45
N TYR A 623 6.70 10.96 9.87
CA TYR A 623 6.98 10.58 8.50
C TYR A 623 5.72 10.70 7.65
N LYS A 624 5.85 11.38 6.50
CA LYS A 624 4.81 11.38 5.47
C LYS A 624 5.30 10.60 4.28
N ALA A 625 4.69 9.43 4.03
CA ALA A 625 4.99 8.61 2.86
C ALA A 625 5.01 9.48 1.60
N SER A 626 6.09 9.37 0.83
CA SER A 626 6.32 10.22 -0.34
C SER A 626 5.23 9.96 -1.40
N ALA A 627 4.54 11.01 -1.85
CA ALA A 627 3.57 10.95 -2.94
C ALA A 627 4.02 11.89 -4.07
N PRO A 628 4.02 11.47 -5.36
CA PRO A 628 4.25 10.13 -5.93
C PRO A 628 5.76 9.77 -5.98
N VAL A 629 6.09 8.49 -6.18
CA VAL A 629 7.46 8.07 -6.53
C VAL A 629 7.80 8.62 -7.92
N PHE A 630 8.64 9.65 -7.99
CA PHE A 630 9.12 10.18 -9.25
C PHE A 630 10.13 9.21 -9.86
N THR A 631 9.84 8.72 -11.07
CA THR A 631 10.68 7.70 -11.74
C THR A 631 11.94 8.30 -12.37
N ASP A 632 11.89 9.57 -12.75
CA ASP A 632 12.95 10.31 -13.43
C ASP A 632 14.01 10.90 -12.49
N ILE A 633 13.92 10.65 -11.18
CA ILE A 633 14.90 11.14 -10.19
C ILE A 633 15.75 10.02 -9.58
N MET A 634 15.49 8.75 -9.90
CA MET A 634 16.09 7.60 -9.19
C MET A 634 17.62 7.64 -9.12
N ASN A 635 18.27 8.11 -10.19
CA ASN A 635 19.73 8.26 -10.29
C ASN A 635 20.17 9.72 -10.40
N HIS A 636 19.29 10.67 -10.03
CA HIS A 636 19.54 12.09 -10.19
C HIS A 636 20.19 12.68 -8.92
N TRP A 637 21.22 13.52 -9.07
CA TRP A 637 21.98 14.10 -7.94
C TRP A 637 21.11 14.86 -6.93
N ALA A 638 20.00 15.44 -7.40
CA ALA A 638 19.06 16.20 -6.58
C ALA A 638 17.90 15.35 -6.02
N LYS A 639 17.92 14.02 -6.14
CA LYS A 639 16.82 13.12 -5.70
C LYS A 639 16.28 13.50 -4.33
N GLU A 640 17.14 13.57 -3.33
CA GLU A 640 16.70 13.84 -1.96
C GLU A 640 16.23 15.29 -1.74
N ASP A 641 16.74 16.24 -2.53
CA ASP A 641 16.31 17.63 -2.50
C ASP A 641 14.91 17.78 -3.13
N ILE A 642 14.65 16.99 -4.18
CA ILE A 642 13.37 16.90 -4.87
C ILE A 642 12.30 16.27 -3.98
N GLU A 643 12.63 15.12 -3.36
CA GLU A 643 11.76 14.47 -2.38
C GLU A 643 11.42 15.42 -1.22
N PHE A 644 12.40 16.19 -0.74
CA PHE A 644 12.20 17.17 0.32
C PHE A 644 11.20 18.28 -0.05
N VAL A 645 11.32 18.88 -1.23
CA VAL A 645 10.40 19.96 -1.66
C VAL A 645 9.03 19.42 -2.04
N ALA A 646 8.96 18.21 -2.58
CA ALA A 646 7.71 17.56 -2.93
C ALA A 646 6.91 17.16 -1.68
N ALA A 647 7.55 16.58 -0.68
CA ALA A 647 6.90 16.22 0.59
C ALA A 647 6.29 17.45 1.32
N ARG A 648 6.92 18.63 1.17
CA ARG A 648 6.44 19.92 1.70
C ARG A 648 5.45 20.63 0.77
N GLY A 649 5.14 20.05 -0.38
CA GLY A 649 4.27 20.64 -1.40
C GLY A 649 4.83 21.90 -2.05
N LEU A 650 6.11 22.22 -1.88
CA LEU A 650 6.71 23.45 -2.42
C LEU A 650 6.76 23.38 -3.95
N LEU A 651 7.15 22.22 -4.50
CA LEU A 651 7.11 21.90 -5.92
C LEU A 651 6.37 20.57 -6.13
N SER A 652 5.62 20.44 -7.22
CA SER A 652 4.94 19.20 -7.63
C SER A 652 5.45 18.67 -8.97
N GLY A 653 5.08 17.45 -9.35
CA GLY A 653 5.39 16.88 -10.67
C GLY A 653 4.72 17.62 -11.83
N LYS A 654 5.19 17.37 -13.06
CA LYS A 654 4.57 17.90 -14.29
C LYS A 654 3.72 16.80 -14.93
N VAL A 655 2.52 17.15 -15.38
CA VAL A 655 1.77 16.34 -16.35
C VAL A 655 2.13 16.82 -17.75
N ASN A 656 2.23 15.89 -18.69
CA ASN A 656 2.42 16.21 -20.10
C ASN A 656 1.10 16.73 -20.71
N ASP A 657 0.71 17.97 -20.42
CA ASP A 657 -0.25 18.66 -21.28
C ASP A 657 0.47 19.43 -22.41
N ALA A 658 -0.17 19.51 -23.57
CA ALA A 658 0.40 20.13 -24.78
C ALA A 658 0.54 21.67 -24.66
N ALA A 659 0.29 22.24 -23.48
CA ALA A 659 0.32 23.66 -23.18
C ALA A 659 1.37 23.94 -22.11
N GLY A 660 2.64 23.75 -22.47
CA GLY A 660 3.80 23.78 -21.59
C GLY A 660 3.71 24.76 -20.41
N GLY A 661 3.72 24.22 -19.18
CA GLY A 661 4.10 24.99 -17.99
C GLY A 661 3.19 24.90 -16.78
N ARG A 662 2.00 24.29 -16.84
CA ARG A 662 1.10 24.25 -15.68
C ARG A 662 1.55 23.20 -14.66
N GLU A 663 1.87 23.63 -13.44
CA GLU A 663 1.90 22.71 -12.28
C GLU A 663 0.46 22.26 -12.03
N THR A 664 0.19 20.96 -12.07
CA THR A 664 -1.09 20.45 -11.60
C THR A 664 -1.04 20.22 -10.10
N PRO A 665 -2.16 20.46 -9.38
CA PRO A 665 -2.33 19.99 -8.03
C PRO A 665 -2.15 18.46 -7.93
N LEU A 666 -1.56 18.01 -6.82
CA LEU A 666 -1.37 16.60 -6.48
C LEU A 666 -2.67 15.81 -6.67
N GLY A 667 -2.64 14.77 -7.50
CA GLY A 667 -3.68 13.73 -7.55
C GLY A 667 -4.35 13.47 -8.89
N ASP A 668 -4.07 14.24 -9.95
CA ASP A 668 -4.70 14.01 -11.26
C ASP A 668 -3.70 13.59 -12.34
N THR A 669 -3.77 12.29 -12.67
CA THR A 669 -3.39 11.61 -13.92
C THR A 669 -2.24 12.19 -14.77
N GLY A 670 -0.99 11.78 -14.48
CA GLY A 670 0.02 11.60 -15.54
C GLY A 670 1.49 11.44 -15.10
N ASN A 671 2.08 10.37 -15.61
CA ASN A 671 3.51 10.03 -15.78
C ASN A 671 4.50 9.95 -14.61
N ASN A 672 4.17 10.21 -13.33
CA ASN A 672 5.12 10.06 -12.19
C ASN A 672 6.51 10.70 -12.47
N GLN A 673 6.52 11.91 -13.05
CA GLN A 673 7.74 12.62 -13.45
C GLN A 673 7.85 13.99 -12.76
N PHE A 674 9.04 14.31 -12.26
CA PHE A 674 9.37 15.61 -11.68
C PHE A 674 9.95 16.60 -12.69
N SER A 675 10.59 16.10 -13.74
CA SER A 675 11.43 16.84 -14.71
C SER A 675 12.55 17.63 -14.02
N PRO A 676 13.53 16.98 -13.37
CA PRO A 676 14.57 17.64 -12.58
C PRO A 676 15.41 18.64 -13.38
N ASP A 677 15.76 18.31 -14.62
CA ASP A 677 16.52 19.17 -15.53
C ASP A 677 15.63 20.14 -16.32
N GLY A 678 14.31 20.10 -16.09
CA GLY A 678 13.37 21.03 -16.69
C GLY A 678 13.60 22.45 -16.20
N THR A 679 13.34 23.42 -17.08
CA THR A 679 13.44 24.85 -16.77
C THR A 679 12.47 25.24 -15.65
N MET A 680 12.97 26.00 -14.66
CA MET A 680 12.14 26.68 -13.68
C MET A 680 11.68 28.04 -14.22
N THR A 681 10.38 28.33 -14.17
CA THR A 681 9.85 29.67 -14.52
C THR A 681 9.77 30.59 -13.30
N ARG A 682 9.69 31.90 -13.54
CA ARG A 682 9.50 32.91 -12.49
C ARG A 682 8.22 32.68 -11.68
N GLY A 683 7.12 32.33 -12.36
CA GLY A 683 5.83 32.02 -11.71
C GLY A 683 5.90 30.78 -10.83
N MET A 684 6.58 29.71 -11.28
CA MET A 684 6.82 28.51 -10.47
C MET A 684 7.65 28.83 -9.22
N PHE A 685 8.70 29.63 -9.38
CA PHE A 685 9.58 29.94 -8.26
C PHE A 685 8.90 30.77 -7.18
N VAL A 686 8.14 31.81 -7.56
CA VAL A 686 7.36 32.60 -6.59
C VAL A 686 6.29 31.76 -5.91
N THR A 687 5.66 30.85 -6.64
CA THR A 687 4.69 29.90 -6.07
C THR A 687 5.34 29.08 -4.95
N ALA A 688 6.54 28.53 -5.16
CA ALA A 688 7.26 27.78 -4.14
C ALA A 688 7.57 28.63 -2.89
N LEU A 689 7.97 29.89 -3.07
CA LEU A 689 8.21 30.82 -1.96
C LEU A 689 6.93 31.17 -1.20
N GLY A 690 5.82 31.39 -1.91
CA GLY A 690 4.51 31.65 -1.32
C GLY A 690 4.00 30.45 -0.52
N ARG A 691 4.15 29.24 -1.04
CA ARG A 691 3.84 28.00 -0.32
C ARG A 691 4.71 27.85 0.94
N LEU A 692 6.00 28.13 0.86
CA LEU A 692 6.91 28.12 2.01
C LEU A 692 6.52 29.15 3.09
N ALA A 693 5.98 30.31 2.68
CA ALA A 693 5.45 31.32 3.57
C ALA A 693 4.03 31.03 4.11
N GLY A 694 3.36 29.96 3.65
CA GLY A 694 1.99 29.63 4.05
C GLY A 694 0.93 30.57 3.49
N VAL A 695 1.18 31.18 2.32
CA VAL A 695 0.23 32.08 1.66
C VAL A 695 -1.01 31.31 1.21
N ASN A 696 -2.18 31.85 1.54
CA ASN A 696 -3.46 31.30 1.09
C ASN A 696 -3.66 31.56 -0.42
N PRO A 697 -3.76 30.52 -1.27
CA PRO A 697 -3.96 30.68 -2.71
C PRO A 697 -5.31 31.33 -3.06
N ASP A 698 -6.30 31.24 -2.18
CA ASP A 698 -7.65 31.78 -2.42
C ASP A 698 -7.80 33.25 -2.01
N SER A 699 -6.71 33.90 -1.59
CA SER A 699 -6.76 35.32 -1.24
C SER A 699 -7.04 36.16 -2.48
N SER A 700 -8.17 36.89 -2.49
CA SER A 700 -8.51 37.80 -3.58
C SER A 700 -7.63 39.03 -3.52
N GLN A 701 -6.85 39.27 -4.58
CA GLN A 701 -5.93 40.41 -4.63
C GLN A 701 -6.03 41.18 -5.95
N THR A 702 -5.81 42.49 -5.83
CA THR A 702 -5.53 43.42 -6.92
C THR A 702 -4.44 42.90 -7.85
N ARG A 703 -4.50 43.21 -9.15
CA ARG A 703 -3.45 42.84 -10.11
C ARG A 703 -2.39 43.93 -10.18
N SER A 704 -1.17 43.63 -9.73
CA SER A 704 -0.01 44.52 -9.85
C SER A 704 0.65 44.44 -11.23
N PHE A 705 0.42 43.34 -11.97
CA PHE A 705 1.00 43.11 -13.29
C PHE A 705 -0.07 42.75 -14.33
N THR A 706 0.13 43.20 -15.56
CA THR A 706 -0.84 43.07 -16.66
C THR A 706 -0.84 41.68 -17.32
N ASP A 707 0.27 40.96 -17.23
CA ASP A 707 0.47 39.61 -17.78
C ASP A 707 0.17 38.48 -16.79
N VAL A 708 -0.31 38.81 -15.58
CA VAL A 708 -0.76 37.85 -14.57
C VAL A 708 -2.29 37.72 -14.64
N LYS A 709 -2.76 36.59 -15.16
CA LYS A 709 -4.20 36.26 -15.19
C LYS A 709 -4.69 35.94 -13.78
N ALA A 710 -5.89 36.39 -13.41
CA ALA A 710 -6.41 36.19 -12.04
C ALA A 710 -6.64 34.72 -11.68
N ASP A 711 -6.92 33.87 -12.65
CA ASP A 711 -7.17 32.44 -12.49
C ASP A 711 -5.90 31.59 -12.66
N ALA A 712 -4.74 32.22 -12.87
CA ALA A 712 -3.47 31.51 -12.92
C ALA A 712 -3.10 30.98 -11.53
N TYR A 713 -2.57 29.76 -11.46
CA TYR A 713 -2.19 29.12 -10.19
C TYR A 713 -1.15 29.92 -9.38
N TYR A 714 -0.35 30.75 -10.05
CA TYR A 714 0.66 31.61 -9.44
C TYR A 714 0.14 33.00 -9.05
N ALA A 715 -1.10 33.37 -9.41
CA ALA A 715 -1.58 34.75 -9.31
C ALA A 715 -1.50 35.31 -7.88
N ALA A 716 -2.12 34.62 -6.91
CA ALA A 716 -2.11 35.05 -5.51
C ALA A 716 -0.69 35.17 -4.93
N TYR A 717 0.22 34.28 -5.35
CA TYR A 717 1.60 34.28 -4.89
C TYR A 717 2.42 35.41 -5.50
N VAL A 718 2.21 35.73 -6.78
CA VAL A 718 2.87 36.86 -7.45
C VAL A 718 2.43 38.18 -6.82
N GLU A 719 1.13 38.34 -6.55
CA GLU A 719 0.61 39.54 -5.89
C GLU A 719 1.12 39.70 -4.47
N TRP A 720 1.11 38.63 -3.68
CA TRP A 720 1.72 38.63 -2.35
C TRP A 720 3.20 39.02 -2.41
N ALA A 721 3.96 38.43 -3.34
CA ALA A 721 5.37 38.70 -3.49
C ALA A 721 5.64 40.15 -3.91
N ALA A 722 4.80 40.74 -4.77
CA ALA A 722 4.89 42.14 -5.17
C ALA A 722 4.62 43.07 -3.98
N GLN A 723 3.56 42.81 -3.22
CA GLN A 723 3.19 43.62 -2.04
C GLN A 723 4.25 43.56 -0.94
N LYS A 724 4.89 42.41 -0.75
CA LYS A 724 6.02 42.25 0.18
C LYS A 724 7.33 42.82 -0.36
N GLY A 725 7.40 43.25 -1.61
CA GLY A 725 8.65 43.71 -2.23
C GLY A 725 9.66 42.58 -2.44
N ILE A 726 9.20 41.34 -2.56
CA ILE A 726 10.03 40.18 -2.92
C ILE A 726 10.37 40.24 -4.42
N VAL A 727 9.42 40.71 -5.24
CA VAL A 727 9.56 40.89 -6.69
C VAL A 727 9.09 42.28 -7.12
N SER A 728 9.69 42.81 -8.20
CA SER A 728 9.35 44.12 -8.79
C SER A 728 8.88 44.05 -10.26
N GLY A 729 8.79 42.84 -10.82
CA GLY A 729 8.49 42.63 -12.25
C GLY A 729 9.72 42.71 -13.15
N THR A 730 9.50 42.73 -14.47
CA THR A 730 10.54 42.80 -15.51
C THR A 730 10.55 44.15 -16.26
N GLY A 731 9.64 45.06 -15.90
CA GLY A 731 9.44 46.36 -16.56
C GLY A 731 8.04 46.50 -17.16
N GLU A 732 7.64 47.71 -17.53
CA GLU A 732 6.39 47.99 -18.28
C GLU A 732 5.09 47.42 -17.67
N GLY A 733 5.07 47.19 -16.35
CA GLY A 733 3.92 46.58 -15.68
C GLY A 733 3.79 45.07 -15.94
N LEU A 734 4.87 44.39 -16.31
CA LEU A 734 4.95 42.95 -16.56
C LEU A 734 5.71 42.22 -15.45
N PHE A 735 5.30 40.99 -15.17
CA PHE A 735 6.01 40.06 -14.28
C PHE A 735 6.81 38.99 -15.03
N SER A 736 6.33 38.62 -16.22
CA SER A 736 6.81 37.54 -17.09
C SER A 736 6.79 36.16 -16.38
N PRO A 737 5.61 35.65 -15.96
CA PRO A 737 5.50 34.44 -15.15
C PRO A 737 6.02 33.17 -15.83
N ASP A 738 5.87 33.07 -17.15
CA ASP A 738 6.28 31.90 -17.93
C ASP A 738 7.74 31.97 -18.40
N ALA A 739 8.41 33.10 -18.19
CA ALA A 739 9.83 33.23 -18.53
C ALA A 739 10.69 32.39 -17.57
N PRO A 740 11.78 31.76 -18.08
CA PRO A 740 12.78 31.13 -17.24
C PRO A 740 13.33 32.09 -16.17
N VAL A 741 13.50 31.61 -14.94
CA VAL A 741 14.20 32.39 -13.91
C VAL A 741 15.71 32.19 -14.07
N THR A 742 16.46 33.28 -14.18
CA THR A 742 17.93 33.21 -14.21
C THR A 742 18.49 32.98 -12.82
N ARG A 743 19.72 32.46 -12.72
CA ARG A 743 20.37 32.18 -11.44
C ARG A 743 20.60 33.43 -10.58
N GLU A 744 20.92 34.57 -11.21
CA GLU A 744 21.04 35.85 -10.48
C GLU A 744 19.68 36.38 -10.00
N GLN A 745 18.60 36.21 -10.79
CA GLN A 745 17.24 36.55 -10.36
C GLN A 745 16.79 35.67 -9.19
N MET A 746 17.06 34.36 -9.25
CA MET A 746 16.76 33.42 -8.16
C MET A 746 17.44 33.85 -6.85
N ALA A 747 18.72 34.24 -6.90
CA ALA A 747 19.46 34.69 -5.72
C ALA A 747 18.86 35.96 -5.11
N VAL A 748 18.51 36.95 -5.93
CA VAL A 748 17.89 38.20 -5.47
C VAL A 748 16.50 37.94 -4.87
N MET A 749 15.67 37.14 -5.52
CA MET A 749 14.33 36.81 -5.02
C MET A 749 14.38 36.05 -3.68
N MET A 750 15.32 35.11 -3.52
CA MET A 750 15.56 34.44 -2.23
C MET A 750 16.03 35.42 -1.15
N ALA A 751 16.89 36.38 -1.49
CA ALA A 751 17.44 37.34 -0.53
C ALA A 751 16.36 38.30 -0.04
N ASN A 752 15.53 38.78 -0.96
CA ASN A 752 14.37 39.59 -0.64
C ASN A 752 13.36 38.80 0.19
N TYR A 753 13.04 37.56 -0.20
CA TYR A 753 12.18 36.68 0.59
C TYR A 753 12.68 36.54 2.03
N ALA A 754 13.96 36.23 2.22
CA ALA A 754 14.55 36.08 3.54
C ALA A 754 14.36 37.35 4.39
N GLY A 755 14.73 38.52 3.84
CA GLY A 755 14.59 39.79 4.54
C GLY A 755 13.14 40.13 4.90
N GLN A 756 12.21 39.92 3.96
CA GLN A 756 10.78 40.24 4.15
C GLN A 756 10.07 39.28 5.11
N MET A 757 10.62 38.07 5.30
CA MET A 757 10.14 37.09 6.27
C MET A 757 10.87 37.19 7.62
N GLY A 758 11.77 38.18 7.80
CA GLY A 758 12.48 38.41 9.06
C GLY A 758 13.71 37.52 9.26
N TYR A 759 14.14 36.79 8.23
CA TYR A 759 15.34 35.96 8.29
C TYR A 759 16.61 36.77 8.07
N SER A 760 17.60 36.50 8.92
CA SER A 760 18.98 36.92 8.69
C SER A 760 19.71 35.83 7.91
N ILE A 761 20.27 36.18 6.75
CA ILE A 761 21.10 35.25 5.98
C ILE A 761 22.50 35.24 6.62
N PRO A 762 22.94 34.11 7.22
CA PRO A 762 24.26 34.03 7.82
C PRO A 762 25.32 33.99 6.72
N THR A 763 26.52 34.52 6.98
CA THR A 763 27.63 34.52 6.01
C THR A 763 28.89 33.82 6.56
N PRO A 764 28.77 32.54 6.97
CA PRO A 764 29.87 31.81 7.62
C PRO A 764 31.02 31.47 6.67
N LEU A 765 30.77 31.40 5.37
CA LEU A 765 31.80 31.08 4.37
C LEU A 765 32.54 32.34 3.93
N ALA A 766 33.81 32.17 3.55
CA ALA A 766 34.56 33.21 2.86
C ALA A 766 33.91 33.53 1.50
N ALA A 767 34.07 34.77 1.03
CA ALA A 767 33.59 35.16 -0.27
C ALA A 767 34.44 34.43 -1.33
N VAL A 768 33.77 33.82 -2.31
CA VAL A 768 34.44 33.22 -3.45
C VAL A 768 34.19 34.10 -4.67
N THR A 769 35.26 34.46 -5.37
CA THR A 769 35.15 35.15 -6.65
C THR A 769 35.00 34.11 -7.76
N PHE A 770 33.86 34.15 -8.46
CA PHE A 770 33.61 33.30 -9.61
C PHE A 770 34.38 33.78 -10.84
N ALA A 771 34.74 32.84 -11.73
CA ALA A 771 35.46 33.13 -12.97
C ALA A 771 34.66 34.01 -13.95
N ASP A 772 33.34 34.07 -13.81
CA ASP A 772 32.41 34.91 -14.56
C ASP A 772 31.73 35.97 -13.69
N SER A 773 32.41 36.44 -12.64
CA SER A 773 31.89 37.49 -11.76
C SER A 773 31.60 38.80 -12.49
N ASP A 774 32.32 39.07 -13.58
CA ASP A 774 32.11 40.21 -14.48
C ASP A 774 30.79 40.16 -15.25
N LYS A 775 30.19 38.96 -15.34
CA LYS A 775 28.87 38.78 -15.94
C LYS A 775 27.74 38.92 -14.93
N ILE A 776 28.02 38.96 -13.63
CA ILE A 776 26.96 39.17 -12.62
C ILE A 776 26.49 40.61 -12.73
N SER A 777 25.19 40.81 -12.90
CA SER A 777 24.65 42.16 -12.99
C SER A 777 24.86 42.94 -11.68
N ASP A 778 25.15 44.24 -11.76
CA ASP A 778 25.42 45.09 -10.59
C ASP A 778 24.28 45.04 -9.55
N TRP A 779 23.03 44.94 -10.01
CA TRP A 779 21.84 44.86 -9.15
C TRP A 779 21.71 43.53 -8.39
N ALA A 780 22.45 42.49 -8.77
CA ALA A 780 22.41 41.16 -8.14
C ALA A 780 23.67 40.83 -7.33
N ALA A 781 24.77 41.58 -7.54
CA ALA A 781 26.09 41.22 -7.01
C ALA A 781 26.10 41.03 -5.48
N LYS A 782 25.40 41.89 -4.74
CA LYS A 782 25.32 41.83 -3.27
C LYS A 782 24.58 40.57 -2.80
N GLU A 783 23.43 40.29 -3.38
CA GLU A 783 22.55 39.18 -3.01
C GLU A 783 23.17 37.84 -3.41
N VAL A 784 23.82 37.77 -4.58
CA VAL A 784 24.61 36.61 -5.01
C VAL A 784 25.74 36.33 -4.03
N ALA A 785 26.50 37.35 -3.63
CA ALA A 785 27.56 37.19 -2.64
C ALA A 785 27.03 36.73 -1.28
N ALA A 786 25.90 37.28 -0.81
CA ALA A 786 25.29 36.86 0.45
C ALA A 786 24.84 35.38 0.40
N MET A 787 24.15 34.96 -0.67
CA MET A 787 23.68 33.59 -0.85
C MET A 787 24.82 32.57 -1.02
N GLN A 788 25.90 32.97 -1.69
CA GLN A 788 27.10 32.16 -1.81
C GLN A 788 27.79 31.98 -0.46
N ARG A 789 27.97 33.07 0.29
CA ARG A 789 28.59 33.03 1.63
C ARG A 789 27.74 32.28 2.66
N ALA A 790 26.43 32.23 2.43
CA ALA A 790 25.49 31.41 3.19
C ALA A 790 25.49 29.94 2.77
N GLY A 791 26.22 29.55 1.72
CA GLY A 791 26.22 28.18 1.18
C GLY A 791 24.86 27.72 0.64
N ILE A 792 23.95 28.66 0.37
CA ILE A 792 22.61 28.40 -0.20
C ILE A 792 22.77 28.17 -1.70
N VAL A 793 23.46 29.08 -2.39
CA VAL A 793 23.79 28.96 -3.81
C VAL A 793 25.24 28.55 -3.95
N LYS A 794 25.49 27.56 -4.82
CA LYS A 794 26.82 27.07 -5.18
C LYS A 794 27.14 27.42 -6.63
N GLY A 795 28.43 27.56 -6.95
CA GLY A 795 28.91 27.65 -8.33
C GLY A 795 28.76 26.33 -9.08
N LYS A 796 28.82 26.43 -10.41
CA LYS A 796 28.91 25.31 -11.36
C LYS A 796 30.38 24.99 -11.66
N ASP A 797 30.58 23.98 -12.51
CA ASP A 797 31.89 23.56 -13.00
C ASP A 797 32.71 24.72 -13.56
N GLY A 798 34.03 24.64 -13.37
CA GLY A 798 34.95 25.69 -13.78
C GLY A 798 34.91 26.96 -12.91
N ASN A 799 34.41 26.86 -11.67
CA ASN A 799 34.28 27.99 -10.73
C ASN A 799 33.39 29.13 -11.28
N ARG A 800 32.26 28.78 -11.90
CA ARG A 800 31.36 29.73 -12.57
C ARG A 800 30.07 29.90 -11.76
N PHE A 801 29.54 31.11 -11.66
CA PHE A 801 28.20 31.34 -11.14
C PHE A 801 27.11 31.09 -12.19
N ASP A 802 27.41 31.41 -13.45
CA ASP A 802 26.48 31.39 -14.59
C ASP A 802 25.24 32.29 -14.37
N PRO A 803 25.43 33.63 -14.21
CA PRO A 803 24.36 34.53 -13.74
C PRO A 803 23.12 34.57 -14.64
N GLN A 804 23.31 34.63 -15.96
CA GLN A 804 22.22 34.63 -16.95
C GLN A 804 21.73 33.22 -17.31
N GLY A 805 22.38 32.17 -16.81
CA GLY A 805 21.92 30.80 -17.01
C GLY A 805 20.56 30.57 -16.34
N ASN A 806 19.71 29.78 -16.98
CA ASN A 806 18.41 29.41 -16.44
C ASN A 806 18.58 28.42 -15.29
N ALA A 807 17.81 28.61 -14.21
CA ALA A 807 17.78 27.64 -13.11
C ALA A 807 16.93 26.42 -13.49
N THR A 808 17.43 25.23 -13.18
CA THR A 808 16.65 23.99 -13.29
C THR A 808 15.81 23.76 -12.04
N ARG A 809 14.78 22.91 -12.15
CA ARG A 809 13.95 22.51 -11.01
C ARG A 809 14.76 21.79 -9.93
N ALA A 810 15.75 20.99 -10.31
CA ALA A 810 16.70 20.36 -9.40
C ALA A 810 17.54 21.39 -8.63
N GLU A 811 18.10 22.39 -9.32
CA GLU A 811 18.87 23.46 -8.69
C GLU A 811 18.04 24.23 -7.65
N VAL A 812 16.79 24.55 -8.00
CA VAL A 812 15.87 25.25 -7.10
C VAL A 812 15.49 24.39 -5.89
N SER A 813 15.28 23.10 -6.08
CA SER A 813 14.99 22.16 -4.98
C SER A 813 16.13 22.16 -3.95
N ALA A 814 17.37 22.08 -4.43
CA ALA A 814 18.55 22.14 -3.60
C ALA A 814 18.70 23.49 -2.87
N VAL A 815 18.42 24.61 -3.55
CA VAL A 815 18.45 25.96 -2.97
C VAL A 815 17.41 26.12 -1.87
N LEU A 816 16.16 25.68 -2.09
CA LEU A 816 15.08 25.78 -1.11
C LEU A 816 15.38 24.98 0.16
N ARG A 817 15.84 23.72 0.01
CA ARG A 817 16.23 22.91 1.16
C ARG A 817 17.39 23.54 1.94
N ARG A 818 18.45 23.96 1.25
CA ARG A 818 19.62 24.60 1.89
C ARG A 818 19.23 25.88 2.61
N PHE A 819 18.34 26.68 2.02
CA PHE A 819 17.82 27.87 2.67
C PHE A 819 17.13 27.52 3.99
N ILE A 820 16.21 26.55 3.99
CA ILE A 820 15.50 26.10 5.21
C ILE A 820 16.49 25.63 6.27
N GLU A 821 17.46 24.78 5.91
CA GLU A 821 18.48 24.30 6.84
C GLU A 821 19.33 25.43 7.43
N VAL A 822 19.71 26.41 6.60
CA VAL A 822 20.56 27.54 7.02
C VAL A 822 19.85 28.51 7.94
N VAL A 823 18.55 28.75 7.74
CA VAL A 823 17.77 29.63 8.62
C VAL A 823 17.43 28.96 9.97
N ILE A 824 17.40 27.62 10.02
CA ILE A 824 17.26 26.85 11.26
C ILE A 824 18.61 26.81 12.02
N ASP A 825 19.67 26.40 11.32
CA ASP A 825 21.02 26.25 11.86
C ASP A 825 22.04 26.90 10.91
N ALA A 826 22.57 28.06 11.31
CA ALA A 826 23.59 28.77 10.54
C ALA A 826 24.88 27.96 10.33
N THR A 827 25.14 26.94 11.16
CA THR A 827 26.28 26.03 11.02
C THR A 827 26.01 24.87 10.06
N ALA A 828 24.82 24.79 9.46
CA ALA A 828 24.48 23.76 8.47
C ALA A 828 25.46 23.71 7.27
N THR A 829 26.21 24.79 7.04
CA THR A 829 27.08 24.99 5.87
C THR A 829 28.53 24.54 6.08
N THR A 830 29.00 24.36 7.31
CA THR A 830 30.43 24.16 7.64
C THR A 830 30.99 22.81 7.17
N GLY A 831 30.13 21.83 6.85
CA GLY A 831 30.52 20.53 6.30
C GLY A 831 30.41 20.40 4.77
N ARG A 832 30.08 21.46 4.04
CA ARG A 832 29.86 21.45 2.57
C ARG A 832 31.06 21.96 1.77
N THR A 833 32.28 21.70 2.26
CA THR A 833 33.55 22.27 1.74
C THR A 833 34.31 21.40 0.74
N LYS A 834 33.78 20.23 0.34
CA LYS A 834 34.38 19.40 -0.71
C LYS A 834 33.36 19.14 -1.83
N ASN A 835 33.75 19.53 -3.04
CA ASN A 835 33.08 19.23 -4.29
C ASN A 835 33.35 17.77 -4.68
N SER A 836 32.31 17.04 -5.04
CA SER A 836 32.36 15.98 -6.03
C SER A 836 31.15 16.09 -6.96
N LEU A 837 31.21 17.03 -7.89
CA LEU A 837 30.59 16.83 -9.20
C LEU A 837 31.59 15.99 -9.99
N ASN A 838 31.49 14.66 -9.85
CA ASN A 838 31.98 13.71 -10.84
C ASN A 838 30.78 13.17 -11.61
#